data_AF-F2FB94-F1
#
_entry.id   AF-F2FB94-F1
#
_cell.length_a   1.000
_cell.length_b   1.000
_cell.length_c   1.000
_cell.angle_alpha   90.00
_cell.angle_beta   90.00
_cell.angle_gamma   90.00
#
_symmetry.space_group_name_H-M   'P 1'
#
loop_
_entity.id
_entity.type
_entity.pdbx_description
1 polymer ?
#
loop_
_entity_poly.entity_id
_entity_poly.type
_entity_poly.pdbx_seq_one_letter_code
_entity_poly.pdbx_strand_id
1 'polypeptide(L)'
;FALMNQFQIRLAQAGDQDGLNKLIRSPGVKWFGNIRPKFRGKDSLFNSYQTYRILAFCTESSALVAYAEFRNYPSIAALPTDCWLEWLSTRYCLSMSISWLNALFFNFCVYKSDQSPVLVEIIKDVLYRESRVWFLITVRCPYVPQPIHFVETFDDLEKISQVFYPLEYSMDKNNNTQSLYIVDRAEDNDDIIAMQEVENPEMREELGDYYIAEEVMGQNPKSMLVVAETINQSQESEMAIFLWLSSDIDIMFYVRNYEMEQFGNLVKPADGRSFHYETMTVSSVQRRAEASMFTADALDDLDAVTILGGLQKVDSGMSVASLGKMKVSSIGGTIVDTNVANENKFYMRECLYSKFKYILEKLHSTDYYLRHEQSVINFIYPAGTEPAGPAAMAAASNVFLLRCIVARQDFPLPRLFNAMVAIFSAYPDKYYCMMLMSVKYKASKSYLEVMQYFMPVASRPSNLSSLDDVFITHRSTIFGEISLYKLEKEDVAHVHKLALGNLPSNTQTPNSSSSSFSYCSKVNEREELEHELHVLDAIMKDVLENEFSEFAVFTIRCGISTRSVRENTAIGFVIVREFHSHEKLFEHYHLPKQEYQLNRRRAEIISLRLHPLFLVSAGLIFRDLARKTSFYDYYFIHSVDQ
;
A
#
# COMPACT_ATOMS: atom_id res chain seq x y z
N PHE A 1 -12.56 24.90 27.33
CA PHE A 1 -11.34 24.42 28.02
C PHE A 1 -10.98 23.08 27.39
N ALA A 2 -9.70 22.79 27.16
CA ALA A 2 -9.30 21.50 26.60
C ALA A 2 -9.50 20.40 27.66
N LEU A 3 -10.32 19.40 27.34
CA LEU A 3 -10.45 18.18 28.15
C LEU A 3 -9.17 17.37 27.98
N MET A 4 -8.37 17.26 29.03
CA MET A 4 -7.26 16.32 29.07
C MET A 4 -7.81 14.91 29.21
N ASN A 5 -7.42 14.00 28.31
CA ASN A 5 -7.65 12.57 28.53
C ASN A 5 -7.03 12.16 29.87
N GLN A 6 -7.79 11.41 30.68
CA GLN A 6 -7.34 10.91 31.99
C GLN A 6 -6.09 10.01 31.89
N PHE A 7 -5.87 9.41 30.71
CA PHE A 7 -4.76 8.52 30.43
C PHE A 7 -3.99 8.95 29.18
N GLN A 8 -2.66 9.01 29.31
CA GLN A 8 -1.74 9.11 28.18
C GLN A 8 -1.31 7.69 27.79
N ILE A 9 -1.61 7.31 26.55
CA ILE A 9 -1.33 5.97 26.02
C ILE A 9 -0.17 6.04 25.03
N ARG A 10 0.75 5.07 25.11
CA ARG A 10 1.85 4.91 24.15
C ARG A 10 2.33 3.47 24.03
N LEU A 11 3.14 3.21 23.01
CA LEU A 11 3.86 1.94 22.89
C LEU A 11 4.94 1.79 23.99
N ALA A 12 5.15 0.55 24.43
CA ALA A 12 6.18 0.18 25.40
C ALA A 12 7.55 0.03 24.73
N GLN A 13 8.59 0.59 25.35
CA GLN A 13 9.98 0.49 24.94
C GLN A 13 10.78 -0.33 25.96
N ALA A 14 11.96 -0.82 25.59
CA ALA A 14 12.78 -1.66 26.47
C ALA A 14 13.12 -0.99 27.82
N GLY A 15 13.28 0.34 27.84
CA GLY A 15 13.51 1.11 29.06
C GLY A 15 12.35 1.11 30.07
N ASP A 16 11.13 0.75 29.64
CA ASP A 16 9.96 0.68 30.51
C ASP A 16 9.94 -0.57 31.42
N GLN A 17 10.87 -1.51 31.22
CA GLN A 17 10.90 -2.80 31.92
C GLN A 17 10.89 -2.67 33.44
N ASP A 18 11.58 -1.68 34.02
CA ASP A 18 11.59 -1.47 35.47
C ASP A 18 10.29 -0.85 35.99
N GLY A 19 9.60 -0.03 35.18
CA GLY A 19 8.25 0.45 35.48
C GLY A 19 7.23 -0.71 35.46
N LEU A 20 7.33 -1.57 34.46
CA LEU A 20 6.51 -2.78 34.31
C LEU A 20 6.70 -3.77 35.46
N ASN A 21 7.96 -4.04 35.84
CA ASN A 21 8.29 -4.91 36.98
C ASN A 21 7.75 -4.37 38.31
N LYS A 22 7.65 -3.03 38.47
CA LYS A 22 7.01 -2.39 39.63
C LYS A 22 5.48 -2.50 39.57
N LEU A 23 4.85 -2.25 38.41
CA LEU A 23 3.41 -2.37 38.23
C LEU A 23 2.92 -3.80 38.54
N ILE A 24 3.53 -4.81 37.90
CA ILE A 24 3.17 -6.23 38.06
C ILE A 24 3.26 -6.69 39.54
N ARG A 25 4.14 -6.07 40.34
CA ARG A 25 4.34 -6.38 41.76
C ARG A 25 3.63 -5.42 42.72
N SER A 26 2.88 -4.44 42.21
CA SER A 26 2.19 -3.46 43.05
C SER A 26 0.89 -4.03 43.65
N PRO A 27 0.50 -3.66 44.88
CA PRO A 27 -0.75 -4.11 45.47
C PRO A 27 -1.95 -3.52 44.72
N GLY A 28 -3.05 -4.27 44.65
CA GLY A 28 -4.30 -3.81 44.04
C GLY A 28 -4.35 -3.88 42.51
N VAL A 29 -3.44 -4.59 41.84
CA VAL A 29 -3.57 -4.85 40.39
C VAL A 29 -4.57 -5.96 40.08
N LYS A 30 -5.26 -5.79 38.95
CA LYS A 30 -6.05 -6.78 38.21
C LYS A 30 -5.29 -7.18 36.94
N TRP A 31 -5.51 -8.39 36.44
CA TRP A 31 -4.93 -8.85 35.17
C TRP A 31 -5.73 -9.99 34.54
N PHE A 32 -5.51 -10.23 33.26
CA PHE A 32 -5.89 -11.45 32.56
C PHE A 32 -4.78 -11.90 31.61
N GLY A 33 -4.79 -13.18 31.23
CA GLY A 33 -3.73 -13.81 30.45
C GLY A 33 -2.59 -14.35 31.31
N ASN A 34 -1.74 -15.18 30.70
CA ASN A 34 -0.72 -15.96 31.42
C ASN A 34 0.40 -15.07 32.02
N ILE A 35 0.23 -14.71 33.29
CA ILE A 35 1.16 -13.86 34.04
C ILE A 35 2.36 -14.63 34.65
N ARG A 36 2.35 -15.97 34.63
CA ARG A 36 3.37 -16.80 35.31
C ARG A 36 4.80 -16.55 34.80
N PRO A 37 5.08 -16.45 33.48
CA PRO A 37 6.41 -16.10 32.98
C PRO A 37 6.86 -14.70 33.42
N LYS A 38 5.92 -13.77 33.65
CA LYS A 38 6.19 -12.36 33.92
C LYS A 38 6.49 -12.10 35.40
N PHE A 39 5.86 -12.86 36.30
CA PHE A 39 6.22 -12.85 37.72
C PHE A 39 7.53 -13.58 38.02
N ARG A 40 7.86 -14.65 37.28
CA ARG A 40 8.95 -15.60 37.63
C ARG A 40 10.18 -15.55 36.72
N GLY A 41 10.07 -14.95 35.53
CA GLY A 41 11.16 -14.90 34.55
C GLY A 41 12.33 -14.03 35.01
N LYS A 42 13.54 -14.42 34.60
CA LYS A 42 14.70 -13.51 34.51
C LYS A 42 14.84 -12.91 33.11
N ASP A 43 14.25 -13.57 32.11
CA ASP A 43 14.21 -13.17 30.71
C ASP A 43 13.33 -11.92 30.51
N SER A 44 13.66 -11.11 29.51
CA SER A 44 13.00 -9.82 29.31
C SER A 44 11.53 -9.98 28.90
N LEU A 45 10.70 -9.04 29.36
CA LEU A 45 9.29 -8.89 28.96
C LEU A 45 9.13 -8.66 27.43
N PHE A 46 10.22 -8.28 26.76
CA PHE A 46 10.31 -8.00 25.34
C PHE A 46 10.77 -9.21 24.49
N ASN A 47 11.13 -10.34 25.11
CA ASN A 47 11.66 -11.52 24.40
C ASN A 47 10.64 -12.21 23.49
N SER A 48 9.35 -12.21 23.84
CA SER A 48 8.27 -12.80 23.02
C SER A 48 7.83 -11.91 21.87
N TYR A 49 7.34 -12.51 20.77
CA TYR A 49 6.58 -11.77 19.76
C TYR A 49 5.31 -11.16 20.39
N GLN A 50 5.03 -9.90 20.04
CA GLN A 50 3.77 -9.22 20.26
C GLN A 50 3.58 -8.26 19.09
N THR A 51 2.36 -8.16 18.56
CA THR A 51 2.03 -7.15 17.53
C THR A 51 2.00 -5.76 18.16
N TYR A 52 1.43 -5.62 19.36
CA TYR A 52 1.56 -4.41 20.17
C TYR A 52 1.89 -4.70 21.63
N ARG A 53 2.62 -3.76 22.23
CA ARG A 53 2.84 -3.62 23.67
C ARG A 53 2.47 -2.18 24.03
N ILE A 54 1.46 -1.99 24.85
CA ILE A 54 0.89 -0.67 25.17
C ILE A 54 1.01 -0.38 26.66
N LEU A 55 1.36 0.86 26.99
CA LEU A 55 1.39 1.42 28.34
C LEU A 55 0.37 2.54 28.43
N ALA A 56 -0.31 2.63 29.57
CA ALA A 56 -1.12 3.77 29.93
C ALA A 56 -0.62 4.41 31.23
N PHE A 57 -0.43 5.72 31.18
CA PHE A 57 -0.02 6.57 32.30
C PHE A 57 -1.20 7.47 32.69
N CYS A 58 -1.49 7.60 33.99
CA CYS A 58 -2.47 8.57 34.48
C CYS A 58 -1.88 9.98 34.30
N THR A 59 -2.60 10.90 33.63
CA THR A 59 -2.06 12.22 33.26
C THR A 59 -1.81 13.12 34.49
N GLU A 60 -2.68 13.06 35.50
CA GLU A 60 -2.53 13.84 36.74
C GLU A 60 -1.29 13.43 37.55
N SER A 61 -0.99 12.13 37.62
CA SER A 61 0.06 11.57 38.48
C SER A 61 1.36 11.22 37.75
N SER A 62 1.34 11.22 36.41
CA SER A 62 2.38 10.65 35.54
C SER A 62 2.75 9.18 35.86
N ALA A 63 1.94 8.49 36.66
CA ALA A 63 2.21 7.12 37.09
C ALA A 63 1.77 6.12 36.04
N LEU A 64 2.58 5.08 35.80
CA LEU A 64 2.16 3.91 35.03
C LEU A 64 1.01 3.22 35.76
N VAL A 65 -0.13 3.06 35.07
CA VAL A 65 -1.35 2.47 35.64
C VAL A 65 -1.79 1.18 34.94
N ALA A 66 -1.40 0.97 33.69
CA ALA A 66 -1.70 -0.27 32.97
C ALA A 66 -0.66 -0.63 31.89
N TYR A 67 -0.62 -1.92 31.55
CA TYR A 67 0.16 -2.50 30.46
C TYR A 67 -0.61 -3.62 29.75
N ALA A 68 -0.56 -3.63 28.42
CA ALA A 68 -1.32 -4.54 27.57
C ALA A 68 -0.48 -5.13 26.42
N GLU A 69 -0.82 -6.36 25.99
CA GLU A 69 -0.18 -7.08 24.88
C GLU A 69 -1.21 -7.64 23.89
N PHE A 70 -0.95 -7.44 22.60
CA PHE A 70 -1.81 -7.87 21.49
C PHE A 70 -1.04 -8.69 20.46
N ARG A 71 -1.69 -9.68 19.83
CA ARG A 71 -1.13 -10.49 18.73
C ARG A 71 -2.17 -10.82 17.67
N ASN A 72 -1.72 -11.21 16.49
CA ASN A 72 -2.53 -11.87 15.45
C ASN A 72 -2.80 -13.37 15.70
N TYR A 73 -2.65 -13.88 16.93
CA TYR A 73 -3.00 -15.25 17.33
C TYR A 73 -3.20 -15.37 18.86
N PRO A 74 -4.01 -16.33 19.34
CA PRO A 74 -4.22 -16.54 20.77
C PRO A 74 -2.99 -17.20 21.43
N SER A 75 -2.68 -16.83 22.67
CA SER A 75 -1.53 -17.35 23.42
C SER A 75 -1.80 -18.72 24.08
N ILE A 76 -2.48 -19.62 23.36
CA ILE A 76 -2.81 -20.99 23.78
C ILE A 76 -1.66 -21.92 23.39
N ALA A 77 -0.94 -22.47 24.37
CA ALA A 77 0.28 -23.24 24.11
C ALA A 77 0.08 -24.58 23.34
N ALA A 78 -1.16 -25.07 23.26
CA ALA A 78 -1.52 -26.30 22.56
C ALA A 78 -2.14 -26.07 21.16
N LEU A 79 -2.25 -24.81 20.71
CA LEU A 79 -2.87 -24.43 19.44
C LEU A 79 -1.81 -23.81 18.52
N PRO A 80 -1.55 -24.38 17.32
CA PRO A 80 -0.68 -23.75 16.32
C PRO A 80 -1.15 -22.34 15.95
N THR A 81 -0.19 -21.46 15.63
CA THR A 81 -0.46 -20.04 15.32
C THR A 81 -1.21 -19.83 14.00
N ASP A 82 -1.43 -20.90 13.25
CA ASP A 82 -2.13 -21.00 11.97
C ASP A 82 -3.44 -21.81 12.02
N CYS A 83 -3.70 -22.56 13.08
CA CYS A 83 -4.96 -23.30 13.25
C CYS A 83 -6.07 -22.51 13.99
N TRP A 84 -5.83 -21.26 14.42
CA TRP A 84 -6.78 -20.60 15.32
C TRP A 84 -8.15 -20.28 14.69
N LEU A 85 -8.22 -19.99 13.38
CA LEU A 85 -9.50 -19.72 12.73
C LEU A 85 -10.37 -20.98 12.61
N GLU A 86 -9.76 -22.14 12.38
CA GLU A 86 -10.41 -23.46 12.40
C GLU A 86 -10.84 -23.84 13.82
N TRP A 87 -10.00 -23.58 14.83
CA TRP A 87 -10.36 -23.78 16.23
C TRP A 87 -11.56 -22.93 16.64
N LEU A 88 -11.63 -21.65 16.25
CA LEU A 88 -12.79 -20.79 16.52
C LEU A 88 -14.06 -21.36 15.89
N SER A 89 -14.05 -21.60 14.58
CA SER A 89 -15.25 -22.05 13.85
C SER A 89 -15.72 -23.45 14.22
N THR A 90 -14.81 -24.33 14.67
CA THR A 90 -15.15 -25.69 15.12
C THR A 90 -15.66 -25.71 16.56
N ARG A 91 -15.21 -24.80 17.44
CA ARG A 91 -15.56 -24.80 18.87
C ARG A 91 -16.68 -23.84 19.25
N TYR A 92 -16.92 -22.79 18.47
CA TYR A 92 -17.84 -21.70 18.83
C TYR A 92 -18.76 -21.35 17.66
N CYS A 93 -20.08 -21.32 17.89
CA CYS A 93 -21.02 -20.72 16.95
C CYS A 93 -21.01 -19.19 17.09
N LEU A 94 -20.04 -18.55 16.44
CA LEU A 94 -19.95 -17.09 16.36
C LEU A 94 -20.81 -16.57 15.19
N SER A 95 -21.57 -15.50 15.43
CA SER A 95 -22.39 -14.81 14.42
C SER A 95 -21.59 -13.84 13.55
N MET A 96 -20.41 -13.41 14.02
CA MET A 96 -19.54 -12.45 13.35
C MET A 96 -18.53 -13.11 12.40
N SER A 97 -18.24 -12.47 11.27
CA SER A 97 -17.31 -12.94 10.25
C SER A 97 -15.85 -12.63 10.63
N ILE A 98 -15.31 -13.37 11.59
CA ILE A 98 -13.91 -13.25 12.04
C ILE A 98 -12.95 -13.79 10.96
N SER A 99 -11.82 -13.10 10.76
CA SER A 99 -10.76 -13.47 9.82
C SER A 99 -9.36 -13.13 10.35
N TRP A 100 -8.33 -13.58 9.63
CA TRP A 100 -6.92 -13.37 9.96
C TRP A 100 -6.47 -11.90 10.07
N LEU A 101 -7.29 -10.97 9.60
CA LEU A 101 -6.95 -9.55 9.44
C LEU A 101 -7.83 -8.64 10.28
N ASN A 102 -9.11 -8.99 10.45
CA ASN A 102 -10.06 -8.19 11.21
C ASN A 102 -10.06 -8.49 12.71
N ALA A 103 -9.20 -9.39 13.19
CA ALA A 103 -9.07 -9.74 14.60
C ALA A 103 -7.65 -9.59 15.16
N LEU A 104 -7.57 -9.08 16.39
CA LEU A 104 -6.39 -9.20 17.24
C LEU A 104 -6.76 -9.84 18.58
N PHE A 105 -5.85 -10.64 19.10
CA PHE A 105 -5.99 -11.29 20.39
C PHE A 105 -5.38 -10.42 21.48
N PHE A 106 -6.22 -9.93 22.39
CA PHE A 106 -5.83 -9.18 23.58
C PHE A 106 -5.33 -10.19 24.63
N ASN A 107 -4.09 -10.62 24.45
CA ASN A 107 -3.54 -11.80 25.12
C ASN A 107 -3.14 -11.59 26.58
N PHE A 108 -2.93 -10.33 26.98
CA PHE A 108 -2.60 -9.99 28.35
C PHE A 108 -2.91 -8.52 28.65
N CYS A 109 -3.47 -8.25 29.84
CA CYS A 109 -3.53 -6.93 30.43
C CYS A 109 -3.19 -7.01 31.91
N VAL A 110 -2.49 -6.00 32.45
CA VAL A 110 -2.35 -5.76 33.90
C VAL A 110 -2.60 -4.28 34.16
N TYR A 111 -3.45 -3.97 35.12
CA TYR A 111 -3.89 -2.60 35.43
C TYR A 111 -4.21 -2.46 36.91
N LYS A 112 -4.15 -1.24 37.46
CA LYS A 112 -4.58 -1.00 38.84
C LYS A 112 -6.11 -1.03 38.94
N SER A 113 -6.64 -1.61 40.01
CA SER A 113 -8.09 -1.81 40.18
C SER A 113 -8.91 -0.52 40.35
N ASP A 114 -8.27 0.55 40.83
CA ASP A 114 -8.84 1.91 40.93
C ASP A 114 -8.91 2.63 39.58
N GLN A 115 -8.17 2.16 38.57
CA GLN A 115 -8.04 2.80 37.25
C GLN A 115 -8.75 2.01 36.14
N SER A 116 -9.80 1.23 36.47
CA SER A 116 -10.52 0.36 35.52
C SER A 116 -10.92 1.00 34.17
N PRO A 117 -11.29 2.30 34.05
CA PRO A 117 -11.59 2.92 32.75
C PRO A 117 -10.45 2.89 31.73
N VAL A 118 -9.19 2.77 32.18
CA VAL A 118 -8.01 2.69 31.32
C VAL A 118 -8.08 1.54 30.30
N LEU A 119 -8.83 0.49 30.62
CA LEU A 119 -9.01 -0.70 29.79
C LEU A 119 -9.76 -0.37 28.49
N VAL A 120 -10.75 0.54 28.56
CA VAL A 120 -11.50 1.06 27.39
C VAL A 120 -10.60 1.92 26.51
N GLU A 121 -9.81 2.81 27.13
CA GLU A 121 -8.92 3.71 26.36
C GLU A 121 -7.78 2.95 25.67
N ILE A 122 -7.26 1.87 26.27
CA ILE A 122 -6.30 0.96 25.61
C ILE A 122 -6.94 0.25 24.41
N ILE A 123 -8.19 -0.20 24.53
CA ILE A 123 -8.93 -0.81 23.42
C ILE A 123 -9.14 0.18 22.27
N LYS A 124 -9.56 1.42 22.59
CA LYS A 124 -9.70 2.51 21.62
C LYS A 124 -8.38 2.78 20.89
N ASP A 125 -7.26 2.92 21.61
CA ASP A 125 -5.94 3.16 21.04
C ASP A 125 -5.49 2.05 20.05
N VAL A 126 -5.78 0.78 20.34
CA VAL A 126 -5.51 -0.33 19.40
C VAL A 126 -6.39 -0.24 18.16
N LEU A 127 -7.70 -0.04 18.33
CA LEU A 127 -8.66 0.03 17.22
C LEU A 127 -8.46 1.28 16.34
N TYR A 128 -7.81 2.33 16.85
CA TYR A 128 -7.37 3.49 16.05
C TYR A 128 -6.06 3.22 15.29
N ARG A 129 -5.15 2.39 15.83
CA ARG A 129 -3.90 2.00 15.15
C ARG A 129 -4.12 0.99 14.03
N GLU A 130 -5.13 0.14 14.17
CA GLU A 130 -5.45 -0.95 13.25
C GLU A 130 -6.83 -0.73 12.61
N SER A 131 -6.91 0.17 11.62
CA SER A 131 -8.18 0.54 10.97
C SER A 131 -8.98 -0.62 10.35
N ARG A 132 -8.32 -1.75 10.06
CA ARG A 132 -8.96 -2.99 9.58
C ARG A 132 -9.31 -4.00 10.67
N VAL A 133 -8.88 -3.82 11.93
CA VAL A 133 -9.25 -4.71 13.05
C VAL A 133 -10.58 -4.25 13.64
N TRP A 134 -11.55 -5.16 13.65
CA TRP A 134 -12.90 -4.93 14.16
C TRP A 134 -13.13 -5.70 15.47
N PHE A 135 -12.48 -6.85 15.64
CA PHE A 135 -12.67 -7.72 16.82
C PHE A 135 -11.41 -7.78 17.68
N LEU A 136 -11.54 -7.48 18.98
CA LEU A 136 -10.52 -7.83 19.98
C LEU A 136 -10.98 -9.04 20.78
N ILE A 137 -10.21 -10.13 20.70
CA ILE A 137 -10.56 -11.44 21.28
C ILE A 137 -9.65 -11.73 22.47
N THR A 138 -10.18 -11.74 23.69
CA THR A 138 -9.49 -12.28 24.86
C THR A 138 -9.96 -13.72 25.10
N VAL A 139 -9.02 -14.64 25.32
CA VAL A 139 -9.33 -16.05 25.63
C VAL A 139 -9.14 -16.30 27.11
N ARG A 140 -10.22 -16.63 27.81
CA ARG A 140 -10.19 -17.13 29.20
C ARG A 140 -9.97 -18.64 29.16
N CYS A 141 -8.84 -19.10 29.73
CA CYS A 141 -8.59 -20.53 29.90
C CYS A 141 -9.51 -21.12 31.01
N PRO A 142 -9.78 -22.45 30.99
CA PRO A 142 -10.42 -23.13 32.11
C PRO A 142 -9.72 -22.81 33.44
N TYR A 143 -10.50 -22.70 34.51
CA TYR A 143 -9.99 -22.48 35.86
C TYR A 143 -9.12 -23.66 36.31
N VAL A 144 -7.87 -23.34 36.68
CA VAL A 144 -6.92 -24.26 37.30
C VAL A 144 -6.59 -23.73 38.71
N PRO A 145 -6.74 -24.53 39.78
CA PRO A 145 -6.39 -24.12 41.13
C PRO A 145 -4.95 -23.59 41.24
N GLN A 146 -4.80 -22.36 41.73
CA GLN A 146 -3.51 -21.66 41.83
C GLN A 146 -3.52 -20.60 42.94
N PRO A 147 -2.35 -20.16 43.44
CA PRO A 147 -2.25 -19.07 44.41
C PRO A 147 -2.98 -17.79 43.97
N ILE A 148 -3.49 -17.03 44.94
CA ILE A 148 -4.34 -15.84 44.71
C ILE A 148 -3.69 -14.83 43.73
N HIS A 149 -2.37 -14.61 43.83
CA HIS A 149 -1.61 -13.73 42.94
C HIS A 149 -1.38 -14.28 41.51
N PHE A 150 -2.02 -15.39 41.14
CA PHE A 150 -2.11 -15.90 39.78
C PHE A 150 -3.57 -16.03 39.27
N VAL A 151 -4.57 -15.77 40.12
CA VAL A 151 -5.99 -15.80 39.71
C VAL A 151 -6.31 -14.60 38.81
N GLU A 152 -6.67 -14.88 37.57
CA GLU A 152 -7.04 -13.87 36.56
C GLU A 152 -8.43 -13.28 36.83
N THR A 153 -8.60 -12.00 36.51
CA THR A 153 -9.80 -11.19 36.75
C THR A 153 -10.34 -10.66 35.43
N PHE A 154 -11.56 -11.06 35.06
CA PHE A 154 -12.20 -10.70 33.77
C PHE A 154 -13.34 -9.68 33.93
N ASP A 155 -13.75 -9.41 35.16
CA ASP A 155 -15.00 -8.73 35.53
C ASP A 155 -15.15 -7.31 34.92
N ASP A 156 -14.05 -6.63 34.61
CA ASP A 156 -14.08 -5.30 33.97
C ASP A 156 -14.08 -5.38 32.43
N LEU A 157 -13.54 -6.47 31.86
CA LEU A 157 -13.64 -6.77 30.42
C LEU A 157 -15.03 -7.31 30.08
N GLU A 158 -15.65 -8.08 30.97
CA GLU A 158 -17.00 -8.64 30.84
C GLU A 158 -18.09 -7.57 30.66
N LYS A 159 -17.84 -6.35 31.17
CA LYS A 159 -18.74 -5.19 31.03
C LYS A 159 -18.75 -4.55 29.64
N ILE A 160 -17.74 -4.86 28.81
CA ILE A 160 -17.48 -4.20 27.52
C ILE A 160 -17.29 -5.20 26.37
N SER A 161 -17.62 -6.47 26.58
CA SER A 161 -17.43 -7.55 25.59
C SER A 161 -18.58 -8.55 25.62
N GLN A 162 -18.83 -9.19 24.49
CA GLN A 162 -19.75 -10.32 24.40
C GLN A 162 -19.01 -11.60 24.77
N VAL A 163 -19.58 -12.39 25.68
CA VAL A 163 -18.96 -13.64 26.17
C VAL A 163 -19.50 -14.85 25.43
N PHE A 164 -18.61 -15.59 24.76
CA PHE A 164 -18.94 -16.82 24.02
C PHE A 164 -18.37 -18.06 24.69
N TYR A 165 -19.19 -19.10 24.76
CA TYR A 165 -18.85 -20.39 25.35
C TYR A 165 -18.75 -21.47 24.25
N PRO A 166 -17.92 -22.52 24.42
CA PRO A 166 -17.82 -23.62 23.46
C PRO A 166 -19.15 -24.38 23.29
N LEU A 167 -19.29 -25.08 22.17
CA LEU A 167 -20.43 -25.94 21.88
C LEU A 167 -20.65 -27.04 22.95
N GLU A 168 -19.60 -27.45 23.67
CA GLU A 168 -19.65 -28.46 24.74
C GLU A 168 -19.90 -27.88 26.15
N TYR A 169 -20.25 -26.59 26.25
CA TYR A 169 -20.54 -25.92 27.51
C TYR A 169 -21.89 -26.33 28.11
N SER A 170 -21.94 -26.44 29.44
CA SER A 170 -23.18 -26.71 30.18
C SER A 170 -22.99 -26.32 31.63
N MET A 171 -23.85 -25.42 32.16
CA MET A 171 -23.81 -24.99 33.56
C MET A 171 -23.87 -26.18 34.54
N ASP A 172 -24.65 -27.22 34.23
CA ASP A 172 -24.84 -28.36 35.13
C ASP A 172 -23.76 -29.45 35.00
N LYS A 173 -23.14 -29.59 33.82
CA LYS A 173 -22.25 -30.72 33.49
C LYS A 173 -20.78 -30.32 33.29
N ASN A 174 -20.52 -29.07 32.89
CA ASN A 174 -19.22 -28.59 32.46
C ASN A 174 -19.16 -27.06 32.59
N ASN A 175 -19.22 -26.55 33.83
CA ASN A 175 -19.14 -25.11 34.11
C ASN A 175 -17.71 -24.54 33.98
N ASN A 176 -16.70 -25.40 33.87
CA ASN A 176 -15.28 -25.02 33.82
C ASN A 176 -14.70 -25.18 32.40
N THR A 177 -15.27 -24.49 31.43
CA THR A 177 -14.74 -24.44 30.06
C THR A 177 -13.80 -23.25 29.84
N GLN A 178 -13.17 -23.24 28.66
CA GLN A 178 -12.67 -22.03 28.03
C GLN A 178 -13.85 -21.08 27.75
N SER A 179 -13.61 -19.77 27.66
CA SER A 179 -14.56 -18.81 27.05
C SER A 179 -13.82 -17.72 26.29
N LEU A 180 -14.52 -17.08 25.35
CA LEU A 180 -14.04 -15.93 24.59
C LEU A 180 -14.74 -14.68 25.09
N TYR A 181 -13.99 -13.61 25.27
CA TYR A 181 -14.48 -12.27 25.48
C TYR A 181 -14.18 -11.49 24.20
N ILE A 182 -15.21 -11.22 23.40
CA ILE A 182 -15.06 -10.52 22.13
C ILE A 182 -15.58 -9.09 22.30
N VAL A 183 -14.67 -8.13 22.20
CA VAL A 183 -15.02 -6.73 22.01
C VAL A 183 -15.17 -6.52 20.51
N ASP A 184 -16.40 -6.28 20.07
CA ASP A 184 -16.68 -5.80 18.72
C ASP A 184 -16.44 -4.28 18.65
N ARG A 185 -16.15 -3.78 17.46
CA ARG A 185 -15.98 -2.35 17.21
C ARG A 185 -17.35 -1.70 17.08
N ALA A 186 -17.97 -1.45 18.23
CA ALA A 186 -19.17 -0.63 18.31
C ALA A 186 -18.96 0.70 17.56
N GLU A 187 -19.90 1.08 16.70
CA GLU A 187 -19.91 2.39 16.04
C GLU A 187 -20.43 3.45 17.01
N ASP A 188 -19.68 3.67 18.09
CA ASP A 188 -19.79 4.86 18.93
C ASP A 188 -19.32 6.07 18.10
N ASN A 189 -20.34 6.72 17.53
CA ASN A 189 -20.40 8.17 17.37
C ASN A 189 -20.29 8.86 18.75
N ASP A 190 -20.29 10.20 18.76
CA ASP A 190 -20.14 11.08 19.95
C ASP A 190 -18.64 11.24 20.35
N ASP A 191 -18.09 12.42 20.68
CA ASP A 191 -18.58 13.81 20.85
C ASP A 191 -17.84 14.80 19.89
N ILE A 192 -18.21 16.10 19.91
CA ILE A 192 -17.40 17.36 19.75
C ILE A 192 -17.77 18.27 18.52
N ILE A 193 -17.50 19.58 18.66
CA ILE A 193 -17.74 20.78 17.80
C ILE A 193 -16.39 21.32 17.25
N ALA A 194 -16.15 21.86 16.04
CA ALA A 194 -16.83 22.03 14.74
C ALA A 194 -15.72 22.30 13.66
N MET A 195 -16.02 22.78 12.42
CA MET A 195 -15.02 22.66 11.33
C MET A 195 -15.03 23.51 10.03
N GLN A 196 -16.13 23.57 9.26
CA GLN A 196 -16.03 23.63 7.78
C GLN A 196 -15.28 24.85 7.22
N GLU A 197 -15.36 26.01 7.89
CA GLU A 197 -14.70 27.26 7.50
C GLU A 197 -13.17 27.24 7.69
N VAL A 198 -12.60 26.21 8.32
CA VAL A 198 -11.16 26.11 8.66
C VAL A 198 -10.35 25.31 7.63
N GLU A 199 -10.95 24.32 6.95
CA GLU A 199 -10.21 23.46 6.01
C GLU A 199 -10.22 23.93 4.56
N ASN A 200 -11.39 24.29 4.01
CA ASN A 200 -11.57 24.61 2.58
C ASN A 200 -12.35 25.94 2.39
N PRO A 201 -11.81 27.10 2.82
CA PRO A 201 -12.45 28.40 2.59
C PRO A 201 -12.60 28.71 1.09
N GLU A 202 -11.67 28.23 0.27
CA GLU A 202 -11.57 28.48 -1.17
C GLU A 202 -12.81 27.98 -1.94
N MET A 203 -13.47 26.88 -1.51
CA MET A 203 -14.74 26.44 -2.13
C MET A 203 -15.87 27.46 -1.99
N ARG A 204 -15.87 28.27 -0.91
CA ARG A 204 -16.88 29.32 -0.72
C ARG A 204 -16.60 30.53 -1.62
N GLU A 205 -15.35 30.77 -1.98
CA GLU A 205 -14.97 31.80 -2.95
C GLU A 205 -15.34 31.39 -4.38
N GLU A 206 -15.15 30.11 -4.76
CA GLU A 206 -15.52 29.61 -6.10
C GLU A 206 -17.02 29.38 -6.29
N LEU A 207 -17.73 28.87 -5.27
CA LEU A 207 -19.14 28.43 -5.38
C LEU A 207 -20.14 29.37 -4.68
N GLY A 208 -19.66 30.40 -3.96
CA GLY A 208 -20.49 31.38 -3.27
C GLY A 208 -21.05 30.91 -1.91
N ASP A 209 -21.88 31.74 -1.28
CA ASP A 209 -22.35 31.54 0.10
C ASP A 209 -23.34 30.38 0.30
N TYR A 210 -24.01 29.91 -0.77
CA TYR A 210 -25.18 29.03 -0.68
C TYR A 210 -25.03 27.67 -1.39
N TYR A 211 -23.87 27.35 -1.96
CA TYR A 211 -23.68 26.18 -2.83
C TYR A 211 -24.20 24.84 -2.26
N ILE A 212 -24.04 24.60 -0.96
CA ILE A 212 -24.52 23.39 -0.28
C ILE A 212 -26.06 23.34 -0.31
N ALA A 213 -26.72 24.47 -0.02
CA ALA A 213 -28.17 24.58 -0.06
C ALA A 213 -28.69 24.47 -1.50
N GLU A 214 -27.98 25.03 -2.48
CA GLU A 214 -28.32 24.91 -3.90
C GLU A 214 -28.20 23.47 -4.42
N GLU A 215 -27.14 22.73 -4.06
CA GLU A 215 -26.97 21.32 -4.45
C GLU A 215 -28.03 20.41 -3.80
N VAL A 216 -28.38 20.66 -2.52
CA VAL A 216 -29.46 19.96 -1.79
C VAL A 216 -30.84 20.27 -2.40
N MET A 217 -31.14 21.55 -2.67
CA MET A 217 -32.41 21.98 -3.25
C MET A 217 -32.55 21.56 -4.72
N GLY A 218 -31.44 21.47 -5.45
CA GLY A 218 -31.40 21.04 -6.85
C GLY A 218 -31.58 19.54 -7.06
N GLN A 219 -31.48 18.73 -5.99
CA GLN A 219 -31.70 17.27 -5.99
C GLN A 219 -30.91 16.54 -7.11
N ASN A 220 -29.66 16.97 -7.35
CA ASN A 220 -28.82 16.45 -8.43
C ASN A 220 -28.55 14.94 -8.27
N PRO A 221 -29.10 14.06 -9.13
CA PRO A 221 -29.03 12.61 -8.94
C PRO A 221 -27.62 12.02 -9.17
N LYS A 222 -26.67 12.84 -9.65
CA LYS A 222 -25.24 12.49 -9.78
C LYS A 222 -24.38 12.99 -8.61
N SER A 223 -25.01 13.48 -7.55
CA SER A 223 -24.35 14.14 -6.43
C SER A 223 -24.88 13.56 -5.13
N MET A 224 -24.00 13.33 -4.16
CA MET A 224 -24.41 12.87 -2.84
C MET A 224 -23.58 13.58 -1.78
N LEU A 225 -24.30 14.23 -0.86
CA LEU A 225 -23.74 14.74 0.38
C LEU A 225 -23.97 13.69 1.45
N VAL A 226 -22.91 13.27 2.14
CA VAL A 226 -23.00 12.38 3.29
C VAL A 226 -22.49 13.12 4.51
N VAL A 227 -23.35 13.24 5.51
CA VAL A 227 -23.05 13.87 6.79
C VAL A 227 -22.90 12.76 7.82
N ALA A 228 -21.74 12.68 8.48
CA ALA A 228 -21.61 11.88 9.69
C ALA A 228 -22.00 12.75 10.88
N GLU A 229 -23.16 12.49 11.46
CA GLU A 229 -23.64 13.14 12.68
C GLU A 229 -23.19 12.35 13.92
N THR A 230 -22.90 13.08 14.98
CA THR A 230 -22.54 12.58 16.32
C THR A 230 -23.39 13.29 17.34
N ILE A 231 -23.92 12.57 18.33
CA ILE A 231 -24.67 13.16 19.42
C ILE A 231 -23.65 13.75 20.42
N ASN A 232 -23.98 14.85 21.08
CA ASN A 232 -23.15 15.42 22.15
C ASN A 232 -23.63 14.95 23.53
N GLN A 233 -22.82 15.16 24.58
CA GLN A 233 -23.19 14.90 25.98
C GLN A 233 -24.51 15.55 26.47
N SER A 234 -25.08 16.51 25.72
CA SER A 234 -26.39 17.14 25.99
C SER A 234 -27.56 16.52 25.19
N GLN A 235 -27.30 15.46 24.41
CA GLN A 235 -28.22 14.80 23.48
C GLN A 235 -28.65 15.61 22.24
N GLU A 236 -27.81 16.55 21.80
CA GLU A 236 -28.00 17.31 20.55
C GLU A 236 -27.13 16.75 19.42
N SER A 237 -27.58 16.82 18.16
CA SER A 237 -26.83 16.27 17.01
C SER A 237 -25.86 17.29 16.40
N GLU A 238 -24.62 16.87 16.15
CA GLU A 238 -23.52 17.70 15.64
C GLU A 238 -22.78 17.03 14.46
N MET A 239 -22.32 17.82 13.49
CA MET A 239 -21.61 17.29 12.30
C MET A 239 -20.13 17.01 12.58
N ALA A 240 -19.73 15.74 12.48
CA ALA A 240 -18.33 15.31 12.68
C ALA A 240 -17.52 15.15 11.38
N ILE A 241 -18.16 14.69 10.30
CA ILE A 241 -17.54 14.56 8.97
C ILE A 241 -18.51 15.06 7.91
N PHE A 242 -18.03 15.87 6.98
CA PHE A 242 -18.72 16.22 5.75
C PHE A 242 -18.05 15.55 4.55
N LEU A 243 -18.86 14.92 3.70
CA LEU A 243 -18.44 14.27 2.46
C LEU A 243 -19.27 14.80 1.29
N TRP A 244 -18.60 15.22 0.21
CA TRP A 244 -19.23 15.48 -1.08
C TRP A 244 -18.72 14.50 -2.12
N LEU A 245 -19.64 13.68 -2.64
CA LEU A 245 -19.38 12.70 -3.69
C LEU A 245 -20.12 13.08 -4.97
N SER A 246 -19.55 12.77 -6.13
CA SER A 246 -20.24 12.92 -7.40
C SER A 246 -19.89 11.82 -8.39
N SER A 247 -20.90 11.30 -9.10
CA SER A 247 -20.71 10.43 -10.26
C SER A 247 -20.68 11.19 -11.59
N ASP A 248 -20.65 12.53 -11.58
CA ASP A 248 -20.58 13.35 -12.78
C ASP A 248 -19.12 13.57 -13.19
N ILE A 249 -18.64 12.71 -14.10
CA ILE A 249 -17.23 12.59 -14.51
C ILE A 249 -17.17 12.43 -16.03
N ASP A 250 -16.43 13.30 -16.70
CA ASP A 250 -16.06 13.11 -18.11
C ASP A 250 -14.95 12.06 -18.23
N ILE A 251 -15.34 10.78 -18.36
CA ILE A 251 -14.42 9.66 -18.55
C ILE A 251 -13.50 9.88 -19.76
N MET A 252 -13.99 10.51 -20.83
CA MET A 252 -13.21 10.74 -22.05
C MET A 252 -12.16 11.83 -21.87
N PHE A 253 -12.40 12.83 -21.03
CA PHE A 253 -11.36 13.75 -20.59
C PHE A 253 -10.24 13.02 -19.83
N TYR A 254 -10.59 12.15 -18.88
CA TYR A 254 -9.60 11.46 -18.05
C TYR A 254 -8.79 10.42 -18.83
N VAL A 255 -9.41 9.60 -19.68
CA VAL A 255 -8.70 8.59 -20.48
C VAL A 255 -7.79 9.21 -21.55
N ARG A 256 -8.11 10.42 -22.05
CA ARG A 256 -7.25 11.16 -23.00
C ARG A 256 -6.05 11.84 -22.34
N ASN A 257 -6.18 12.28 -21.10
CA ASN A 257 -5.18 13.13 -20.43
C ASN A 257 -4.38 12.40 -19.32
N TYR A 258 -4.70 11.15 -18.98
CA TYR A 258 -4.01 10.38 -17.93
C TYR A 258 -3.91 8.88 -18.28
N GLU A 259 -3.03 8.15 -17.59
CA GLU A 259 -2.79 6.71 -17.81
C GLU A 259 -3.81 5.82 -17.08
N MET A 260 -5.03 5.79 -17.64
CA MET A 260 -6.24 5.18 -17.06
C MET A 260 -6.43 3.69 -17.40
N GLU A 261 -5.63 3.11 -18.30
CA GLU A 261 -5.78 1.73 -18.76
C GLU A 261 -5.69 0.71 -17.61
N GLN A 262 -4.81 0.96 -16.64
CA GLN A 262 -4.65 0.13 -15.42
C GLN A 262 -5.90 0.10 -14.51
N PHE A 263 -6.82 1.05 -14.68
CA PHE A 263 -8.12 1.11 -14.00
C PHE A 263 -9.28 0.74 -14.94
N GLY A 264 -9.00 -0.03 -16.00
CA GLY A 264 -10.00 -0.43 -16.99
C GLY A 264 -10.62 0.74 -17.75
N ASN A 265 -9.90 1.86 -17.91
CA ASN A 265 -10.40 3.11 -18.47
C ASN A 265 -11.65 3.66 -17.75
N LEU A 266 -11.77 3.43 -16.44
CA LEU A 266 -12.85 3.92 -15.57
C LEU A 266 -14.27 3.40 -15.90
N VAL A 267 -14.39 2.40 -16.78
CA VAL A 267 -15.64 1.72 -17.14
C VAL A 267 -15.72 0.31 -16.55
N LYS A 268 -16.92 -0.27 -16.54
CA LYS A 268 -17.16 -1.65 -16.12
C LYS A 268 -16.63 -2.61 -17.19
N PRO A 269 -16.09 -3.79 -16.84
CA PRO A 269 -15.66 -4.77 -17.83
C PRO A 269 -16.87 -5.24 -18.66
N ALA A 270 -16.66 -5.51 -19.94
CA ALA A 270 -17.71 -6.04 -20.81
C ALA A 270 -17.82 -7.57 -20.69
N ASP A 271 -19.04 -8.08 -20.51
CA ASP A 271 -19.35 -9.51 -20.29
C ASP A 271 -19.13 -10.42 -21.54
N GLY A 272 -18.33 -9.98 -22.51
CA GLY A 272 -18.01 -10.71 -23.75
C GLY A 272 -19.17 -10.90 -24.74
N ARG A 273 -20.42 -10.64 -24.35
CA ARG A 273 -21.63 -10.84 -25.17
C ARG A 273 -21.94 -9.68 -26.12
N SER A 274 -21.80 -8.45 -25.63
CA SER A 274 -22.11 -7.23 -26.36
C SER A 274 -21.33 -6.05 -25.77
N PHE A 275 -20.56 -5.36 -26.62
CA PHE A 275 -19.72 -4.23 -26.21
C PHE A 275 -19.72 -3.14 -27.28
N HIS A 276 -19.59 -1.90 -26.84
CA HIS A 276 -19.24 -0.76 -27.68
C HIS A 276 -17.72 -0.62 -27.73
N TYR A 277 -17.19 -0.11 -28.85
CA TYR A 277 -15.76 -0.01 -29.12
C TYR A 277 -15.43 1.32 -29.79
N GLU A 278 -14.51 2.06 -29.19
CA GLU A 278 -14.01 3.34 -29.71
C GLU A 278 -12.48 3.36 -29.64
N THR A 279 -11.82 3.79 -30.72
CA THR A 279 -10.37 4.01 -30.74
C THR A 279 -10.06 5.47 -30.48
N MET A 280 -9.11 5.77 -29.57
CA MET A 280 -8.57 7.11 -29.43
C MET A 280 -7.04 7.11 -29.46
N THR A 281 -6.46 7.98 -30.28
CA THR A 281 -5.02 8.25 -30.26
C THR A 281 -4.72 9.18 -29.09
N VAL A 282 -3.77 8.80 -28.25
CA VAL A 282 -3.29 9.56 -27.10
C VAL A 282 -1.78 9.75 -27.19
N SER A 283 -1.28 10.76 -26.48
CA SER A 283 0.14 10.94 -26.22
C SER A 283 0.61 10.05 -25.07
N SER A 284 1.86 9.61 -25.15
CA SER A 284 2.57 8.93 -24.07
C SER A 284 4.03 9.38 -24.08
N VAL A 285 4.68 9.42 -22.91
CA VAL A 285 6.12 9.70 -22.79
C VAL A 285 6.77 8.55 -22.05
N GLN A 286 7.85 8.02 -22.63
CA GLN A 286 8.71 7.03 -22.00
C GLN A 286 10.09 7.65 -21.74
N ARG A 287 10.77 7.21 -20.69
CA ARG A 287 12.20 7.48 -20.51
C ARG A 287 12.97 6.79 -21.65
N ARG A 288 14.01 7.41 -22.19
CA ARG A 288 14.92 6.71 -23.12
C ARG A 288 15.83 5.78 -22.34
N ALA A 289 16.04 4.56 -22.86
CA ALA A 289 16.98 3.60 -22.29
C ALA A 289 18.42 4.15 -22.33
N GLU A 290 19.21 3.92 -21.28
CA GLU A 290 20.51 4.57 -21.09
C GLU A 290 21.55 4.20 -22.17
N ALA A 291 21.47 2.97 -22.68
CA ALA A 291 22.24 2.49 -23.84
C ALA A 291 21.97 3.32 -25.13
N SER A 292 20.83 4.02 -25.22
CA SER A 292 20.48 4.92 -26.34
C SER A 292 20.80 6.40 -26.08
N MET A 293 21.43 6.73 -24.94
CA MET A 293 21.75 8.10 -24.55
C MET A 293 23.25 8.37 -24.37
N PHE A 294 24.02 7.39 -23.90
CA PHE A 294 25.42 7.61 -23.46
C PHE A 294 26.47 6.77 -24.21
N THR A 295 26.06 5.94 -25.16
CA THR A 295 26.99 5.19 -26.02
C THR A 295 27.65 6.11 -27.05
N ALA A 296 28.88 5.78 -27.47
CA ALA A 296 29.62 6.58 -28.44
C ALA A 296 28.84 6.73 -29.76
N ASP A 297 28.21 5.65 -30.22
CA ASP A 297 27.38 5.65 -31.43
C ASP A 297 26.14 6.56 -31.27
N ALA A 298 25.46 6.57 -30.11
CA ALA A 298 24.32 7.44 -29.86
C ALA A 298 24.69 8.94 -29.82
N LEU A 299 25.89 9.27 -29.34
CA LEU A 299 26.41 10.64 -29.33
C LEU A 299 26.90 11.10 -30.72
N ASP A 300 27.38 10.18 -31.55
CA ASP A 300 27.69 10.45 -32.97
C ASP A 300 26.43 10.56 -33.84
N ASP A 301 25.39 9.75 -33.58
CA ASP A 301 24.09 9.86 -34.27
C ASP A 301 23.35 11.17 -33.91
N LEU A 302 23.42 11.61 -32.65
CA LEU A 302 22.85 12.89 -32.19
C LEU A 302 23.42 14.10 -32.96
N ASP A 303 24.72 14.05 -33.27
CA ASP A 303 25.42 15.02 -34.11
C ASP A 303 25.02 14.86 -35.60
N ALA A 304 25.05 13.63 -36.11
CA ALA A 304 24.77 13.32 -37.51
C ALA A 304 23.36 13.71 -37.99
N VAL A 305 22.34 13.64 -37.12
CA VAL A 305 20.96 14.09 -37.40
C VAL A 305 20.88 15.58 -37.79
N THR A 306 21.84 16.40 -37.34
CA THR A 306 21.75 17.86 -37.41
C THR A 306 22.46 18.46 -38.64
N ILE A 307 23.48 17.78 -39.19
CA ILE A 307 24.39 18.37 -40.19
C ILE A 307 23.77 18.43 -41.61
N LEU A 308 22.75 17.62 -41.92
CA LEU A 308 22.19 17.50 -43.29
C LEU A 308 20.64 17.44 -43.35
N GLY A 309 20.00 18.46 -42.79
CA GLY A 309 18.71 18.97 -43.30
C GLY A 309 17.56 17.97 -43.41
N GLY A 310 17.43 17.02 -42.48
CA GLY A 310 16.30 16.10 -42.41
C GLY A 310 16.32 14.95 -43.42
N LEU A 311 17.39 14.77 -44.20
CA LEU A 311 17.57 13.55 -45.00
C LEU A 311 18.03 12.40 -44.09
N GLN A 312 17.06 11.60 -43.66
CA GLN A 312 17.29 10.30 -43.05
C GLN A 312 18.24 9.46 -43.93
N LYS A 313 19.24 8.80 -43.34
CA LYS A 313 20.09 7.83 -44.06
C LYS A 313 19.25 6.61 -44.45
N VAL A 314 18.57 6.71 -45.59
CA VAL A 314 17.98 5.56 -46.28
C VAL A 314 19.12 4.76 -46.89
N ASP A 315 19.45 3.63 -46.28
CA ASP A 315 20.51 2.74 -46.74
C ASP A 315 20.26 2.33 -48.20
N SER A 316 21.11 2.84 -49.08
CA SER A 316 20.99 2.73 -50.54
C SER A 316 22.33 2.36 -51.18
N GLY A 317 23.11 1.53 -50.47
CA GLY A 317 24.20 0.68 -51.00
C GLY A 317 25.46 1.37 -51.54
N MET A 318 25.46 2.68 -51.79
CA MET A 318 26.54 3.38 -52.48
C MET A 318 26.89 4.73 -51.83
N SER A 319 27.32 4.72 -50.57
CA SER A 319 27.92 5.90 -49.96
C SER A 319 29.36 6.10 -50.47
N VAL A 320 29.53 7.02 -51.41
CA VAL A 320 30.83 7.34 -52.03
C VAL A 320 31.76 8.03 -51.01
N ALA A 321 33.06 7.71 -51.09
CA ALA A 321 34.17 8.39 -50.39
C ALA A 321 34.14 8.37 -48.84
N SER A 322 34.41 7.21 -48.25
CA SER A 322 34.83 7.07 -46.84
C SER A 322 36.26 7.60 -46.60
N LEU A 323 36.46 8.93 -46.73
CA LEU A 323 37.79 9.57 -46.74
C LEU A 323 37.93 10.75 -45.76
N GLY A 324 37.04 10.88 -44.77
CA GLY A 324 37.00 12.03 -43.85
C GLY A 324 36.44 11.76 -42.45
N LYS A 325 36.63 10.56 -41.87
CA LYS A 325 36.33 10.32 -40.44
C LYS A 325 37.45 10.90 -39.57
N MET A 326 37.34 12.20 -39.27
CA MET A 326 38.32 12.99 -38.52
C MET A 326 38.58 12.40 -37.12
N LYS A 327 39.83 12.05 -36.83
CA LYS A 327 40.22 11.46 -35.53
C LYS A 327 40.65 12.53 -34.53
N VAL A 328 40.22 12.39 -33.27
CA VAL A 328 40.56 13.30 -32.17
C VAL A 328 41.19 12.51 -31.02
N SER A 329 42.27 13.03 -30.43
CA SER A 329 42.90 12.48 -29.23
C SER A 329 42.18 12.96 -27.98
N SER A 330 41.51 12.04 -27.27
CA SER A 330 40.86 12.29 -25.97
C SER A 330 41.85 12.72 -24.87
N ILE A 331 43.11 12.31 -24.98
CA ILE A 331 44.18 12.59 -24.00
C ILE A 331 44.81 13.98 -24.22
N GLY A 332 44.77 14.52 -25.44
CA GLY A 332 45.45 15.76 -25.80
C GLY A 332 44.56 16.91 -26.29
N GLY A 333 43.27 16.68 -26.53
CA GLY A 333 42.37 17.68 -27.13
C GLY A 333 42.75 18.06 -28.57
N THR A 334 43.57 17.25 -29.24
CA THR A 334 44.17 17.54 -30.55
C THR A 334 43.57 16.65 -31.65
N ILE A 335 43.39 17.23 -32.83
CA ILE A 335 42.97 16.51 -34.03
C ILE A 335 44.20 15.74 -34.57
N VAL A 336 44.07 14.42 -34.67
CA VAL A 336 45.11 13.50 -35.12
C VAL A 336 44.75 12.96 -36.50
N ASP A 337 44.59 13.88 -37.45
CA ASP A 337 44.41 13.56 -38.86
C ASP A 337 45.69 13.93 -39.62
N THR A 338 46.38 12.92 -40.15
CA THR A 338 47.71 13.08 -40.77
C THR A 338 47.66 13.62 -42.19
N ASN A 339 46.47 13.67 -42.80
CA ASN A 339 46.32 13.87 -44.24
C ASN A 339 45.84 15.28 -44.62
N VAL A 340 45.51 16.14 -43.65
CA VAL A 340 45.03 17.51 -43.88
C VAL A 340 46.13 18.52 -43.53
N ALA A 341 46.64 19.21 -44.55
CA ALA A 341 47.65 20.26 -44.39
C ALA A 341 47.13 21.44 -43.53
N ASN A 342 48.06 22.28 -43.05
CA ASN A 342 47.87 23.17 -41.89
C ASN A 342 46.69 24.16 -41.91
N GLU A 343 46.06 24.43 -43.06
CA GLU A 343 45.13 25.56 -43.24
C GLU A 343 43.75 25.35 -42.59
N ASN A 344 43.25 24.11 -42.52
CA ASN A 344 41.88 23.83 -42.02
C ASN A 344 41.77 23.64 -40.49
N LYS A 345 42.86 23.79 -39.72
CA LYS A 345 42.87 23.53 -38.27
C LYS A 345 41.92 24.42 -37.47
N PHE A 346 41.64 25.64 -37.94
CA PHE A 346 40.64 26.53 -37.33
C PHE A 346 39.21 25.97 -37.52
N TYR A 347 38.80 25.72 -38.76
CA TYR A 347 37.46 25.18 -39.07
C TYR A 347 37.20 23.82 -38.39
N MET A 348 38.20 22.94 -38.32
CA MET A 348 38.06 21.67 -37.60
C MET A 348 37.86 21.85 -36.09
N ARG A 349 38.49 22.86 -35.47
CA ARG A 349 38.27 23.21 -34.05
C ARG A 349 36.87 23.80 -33.83
N GLU A 350 36.43 24.73 -34.67
CA GLU A 350 35.10 25.33 -34.56
C GLU A 350 33.98 24.30 -34.78
N CYS A 351 34.20 23.33 -35.69
CA CYS A 351 33.27 22.23 -35.91
C CYS A 351 33.17 21.30 -34.68
N LEU A 352 34.31 20.92 -34.07
CA LEU A 352 34.31 20.16 -32.81
C LEU A 352 33.69 20.92 -31.65
N TYR A 353 33.99 22.22 -31.52
CA TYR A 353 33.37 23.06 -30.49
C TYR A 353 31.85 23.14 -30.67
N SER A 354 31.38 23.29 -31.91
CA SER A 354 29.94 23.27 -32.25
C SER A 354 29.29 21.92 -31.93
N LYS A 355 29.93 20.80 -32.27
CA LYS A 355 29.47 19.44 -31.91
C LYS A 355 29.34 19.27 -30.39
N PHE A 356 30.41 19.54 -29.64
CA PHE A 356 30.38 19.40 -28.18
C PHE A 356 29.41 20.36 -27.52
N LYS A 357 29.28 21.59 -28.02
CA LYS A 357 28.28 22.55 -27.56
C LYS A 357 26.85 22.03 -27.79
N TYR A 358 26.54 21.55 -28.99
CA TYR A 358 25.21 21.02 -29.31
C TYR A 358 24.86 19.76 -28.49
N ILE A 359 25.80 18.83 -28.35
CA ILE A 359 25.63 17.64 -27.51
C ILE A 359 25.39 18.06 -26.06
N LEU A 360 26.16 19.02 -25.52
CA LEU A 360 25.98 19.52 -24.15
C LEU A 360 24.63 20.25 -23.97
N GLU A 361 24.23 21.10 -24.93
CA GLU A 361 22.91 21.77 -24.93
C GLU A 361 21.75 20.77 -24.99
N LYS A 362 21.91 19.64 -25.70
CA LYS A 362 20.94 18.54 -25.70
C LYS A 362 20.95 17.71 -24.42
N LEU A 363 22.12 17.40 -23.86
CA LEU A 363 22.23 16.71 -22.57
C LEU A 363 21.73 17.58 -21.39
N HIS A 364 21.67 18.91 -21.54
CA HIS A 364 20.99 19.81 -20.59
C HIS A 364 19.48 19.96 -20.82
N SER A 365 18.92 19.38 -21.90
CA SER A 365 17.49 19.45 -22.22
C SER A 365 16.77 18.18 -21.75
N THR A 366 15.72 18.34 -20.94
CA THR A 366 14.88 17.22 -20.46
C THR A 366 14.35 16.36 -21.62
N ASP A 367 13.98 16.98 -22.74
CA ASP A 367 13.44 16.34 -23.95
C ASP A 367 14.41 15.30 -24.57
N TYR A 368 15.72 15.38 -24.28
CA TYR A 368 16.67 14.37 -24.72
C TYR A 368 16.50 13.04 -23.96
N TYR A 369 16.09 13.09 -22.69
CA TYR A 369 15.86 11.90 -21.86
C TYR A 369 14.47 11.29 -22.06
N LEU A 370 13.59 11.99 -22.77
CA LEU A 370 12.20 11.61 -23.01
C LEU A 370 11.98 11.18 -24.46
N ARG A 371 11.04 10.24 -24.65
CA ARG A 371 10.57 9.75 -25.94
C ARG A 371 9.06 9.93 -26.00
N HIS A 372 8.62 10.88 -26.81
CA HIS A 372 7.21 11.09 -27.11
C HIS A 372 6.76 10.04 -28.11
N GLU A 373 5.68 9.32 -27.79
CA GLU A 373 5.02 8.38 -28.68
C GLU A 373 3.52 8.70 -28.79
N GLN A 374 2.90 8.27 -29.88
CA GLN A 374 1.45 8.23 -30.00
C GLN A 374 0.99 6.78 -29.87
N SER A 375 0.14 6.52 -28.89
CA SER A 375 -0.45 5.20 -28.63
C SER A 375 -1.96 5.25 -28.96
N VAL A 376 -2.55 4.10 -29.30
CA VAL A 376 -3.99 3.99 -29.57
C VAL A 376 -4.64 3.19 -28.45
N ILE A 377 -5.46 3.87 -27.64
CA ILE A 377 -6.29 3.21 -26.62
C ILE A 377 -7.50 2.59 -27.33
N ASN A 378 -7.71 1.31 -27.08
CA ASN A 378 -8.94 0.57 -27.40
C ASN A 378 -9.92 0.75 -26.23
N PHE A 379 -10.84 1.70 -26.35
CA PHE A 379 -11.86 1.96 -25.33
C PHE A 379 -13.04 1.00 -25.55
N ILE A 380 -13.17 0.01 -24.68
CA ILE A 380 -14.18 -1.04 -24.73
C ILE A 380 -15.09 -0.90 -23.51
N TYR A 381 -16.40 -0.85 -23.72
CA TYR A 381 -17.38 -0.72 -22.64
C TYR A 381 -18.64 -1.55 -22.92
N PRO A 382 -19.42 -1.98 -21.90
CA PRO A 382 -20.60 -2.80 -22.08
C PRO A 382 -21.65 -2.12 -22.96
N ALA A 383 -22.21 -2.85 -23.93
CA ALA A 383 -23.36 -2.37 -24.69
C ALA A 383 -24.65 -2.67 -23.92
N GLY A 384 -25.27 -1.62 -23.36
CA GLY A 384 -26.56 -1.66 -22.69
C GLY A 384 -27.74 -1.42 -23.65
N THR A 385 -28.80 -0.78 -23.16
CA THR A 385 -29.93 -0.30 -24.00
C THR A 385 -29.54 0.85 -24.91
N GLU A 386 -28.56 1.66 -24.49
CA GLU A 386 -28.16 2.89 -25.16
C GLU A 386 -27.20 2.63 -26.33
N PRO A 387 -27.32 3.40 -27.43
CA PRO A 387 -26.34 3.39 -28.51
C PRO A 387 -24.98 3.92 -28.03
N ALA A 388 -23.91 3.57 -28.75
CA ALA A 388 -22.56 4.06 -28.46
C ALA A 388 -22.50 5.59 -28.38
N GLY A 389 -21.75 6.11 -27.41
CA GLY A 389 -21.66 7.53 -27.09
C GLY A 389 -21.91 7.85 -25.61
N PRO A 390 -22.04 9.15 -25.25
CA PRO A 390 -21.97 9.62 -23.86
C PRO A 390 -22.96 8.98 -22.89
N ALA A 391 -24.19 8.67 -23.33
CA ALA A 391 -25.19 8.02 -22.47
C ALA A 391 -24.78 6.58 -22.09
N ALA A 392 -24.32 5.80 -23.06
CA ALA A 392 -23.83 4.44 -22.82
C ALA A 392 -22.53 4.45 -22.00
N MET A 393 -21.63 5.41 -22.21
CA MET A 393 -20.43 5.59 -21.37
C MET A 393 -20.79 5.94 -19.92
N ALA A 394 -21.76 6.83 -19.70
CA ALA A 394 -22.23 7.20 -18.36
C ALA A 394 -22.89 6.01 -17.64
N ALA A 395 -23.65 5.17 -18.34
CA ALA A 395 -24.19 3.92 -17.80
C ALA A 395 -23.09 2.88 -17.51
N ALA A 396 -22.05 2.82 -18.36
CA ALA A 396 -20.89 1.95 -18.19
C ALA A 396 -19.87 2.44 -17.14
N SER A 397 -20.02 3.66 -16.61
CA SER A 397 -19.13 4.25 -15.59
C SER A 397 -18.93 3.31 -14.39
N ASN A 398 -17.69 3.14 -13.98
CA ASN A 398 -17.26 2.35 -12.81
C ASN A 398 -16.57 3.20 -11.73
N VAL A 399 -16.63 4.52 -11.88
CA VAL A 399 -15.94 5.50 -11.04
C VAL A 399 -16.91 6.53 -10.47
N PHE A 400 -16.60 7.05 -9.28
CA PHE A 400 -17.15 8.29 -8.72
C PHE A 400 -16.00 9.12 -8.11
N LEU A 401 -16.27 10.40 -7.85
CA LEU A 401 -15.32 11.40 -7.40
C LEU A 401 -15.63 11.80 -5.95
N LEU A 402 -14.63 11.72 -5.07
CA LEU A 402 -14.62 12.40 -3.78
C LEU A 402 -14.23 13.87 -4.02
N ARG A 403 -15.23 14.76 -4.09
CA ARG A 403 -15.03 16.21 -4.27
C ARG A 403 -14.51 16.87 -2.99
N CYS A 404 -15.00 16.42 -1.84
CA CYS A 404 -14.63 16.99 -0.55
C CYS A 404 -14.70 15.92 0.55
N ILE A 405 -13.66 15.86 1.39
CA ILE A 405 -13.71 15.26 2.72
C ILE A 405 -13.15 16.24 3.74
N VAL A 406 -13.92 16.50 4.78
CA VAL A 406 -13.66 17.51 5.80
C VAL A 406 -14.04 16.87 7.14
N ALA A 407 -13.05 16.58 7.99
CA ALA A 407 -13.19 15.89 9.29
C ALA A 407 -12.59 16.69 10.48
N ARG A 408 -13.40 16.78 11.54
CA ARG A 408 -13.38 17.87 12.55
C ARG A 408 -12.01 18.19 13.13
N GLN A 409 -11.76 19.42 13.59
CA GLN A 409 -10.38 19.87 13.90
C GLN A 409 -9.64 18.90 14.83
N ASP A 410 -10.32 18.43 15.87
CA ASP A 410 -9.94 17.44 16.87
C ASP A 410 -10.33 15.98 16.54
N PHE A 411 -11.10 15.73 15.47
CA PHE A 411 -11.45 14.37 15.02
C PHE A 411 -10.15 13.60 14.71
N PRO A 412 -9.97 12.39 15.27
CA PRO A 412 -8.75 11.61 15.08
C PRO A 412 -8.69 11.10 13.64
N LEU A 413 -7.86 11.77 12.81
CA LEU A 413 -7.77 11.54 11.36
C LEU A 413 -7.73 10.05 10.93
N PRO A 414 -7.02 9.12 11.61
CA PRO A 414 -7.06 7.69 11.24
C PRO A 414 -8.44 7.03 11.25
N ARG A 415 -9.45 7.58 11.96
CA ARG A 415 -10.85 7.13 11.86
C ARG A 415 -11.45 7.39 10.47
N LEU A 416 -10.86 8.24 9.61
CA LEU A 416 -11.35 8.52 8.25
C LEU A 416 -11.34 7.29 7.32
N PHE A 417 -10.66 6.22 7.69
CA PHE A 417 -10.86 4.93 7.02
C PHE A 417 -12.32 4.45 7.06
N ASN A 418 -13.09 4.76 8.12
CA ASN A 418 -14.53 4.47 8.16
C ASN A 418 -15.32 5.35 7.18
N ALA A 419 -14.89 6.60 6.96
CA ALA A 419 -15.48 7.43 5.91
C ALA A 419 -15.26 6.77 4.54
N MET A 420 -14.10 6.19 4.26
CA MET A 420 -13.87 5.42 3.01
C MET A 420 -14.82 4.22 2.85
N VAL A 421 -15.21 3.54 3.94
CA VAL A 421 -16.24 2.49 3.92
C VAL A 421 -17.61 3.06 3.57
N ALA A 422 -18.01 4.18 4.17
CA ALA A 422 -19.27 4.87 3.86
C ALA A 422 -19.31 5.41 2.41
N ILE A 423 -18.20 5.99 1.93
CA ILE A 423 -18.03 6.54 0.58
C ILE A 423 -18.28 5.48 -0.50
N PHE A 424 -17.73 4.28 -0.35
CA PHE A 424 -18.00 3.16 -1.25
C PHE A 424 -19.37 2.49 -1.00
N SER A 425 -20.05 2.79 0.10
CA SER A 425 -21.41 2.30 0.37
C SER A 425 -22.48 3.19 -0.26
N ALA A 426 -22.19 4.49 -0.46
CA ALA A 426 -22.98 5.41 -1.26
C ALA A 426 -23.07 5.01 -2.75
N TYR A 427 -21.98 4.46 -3.30
CA TYR A 427 -21.90 3.97 -4.67
C TYR A 427 -21.56 2.47 -4.71
N PRO A 428 -22.52 1.58 -4.40
CA PRO A 428 -22.29 0.14 -4.28
C PRO A 428 -22.00 -0.55 -5.63
N ASP A 429 -22.42 0.04 -6.74
CA ASP A 429 -22.24 -0.49 -8.10
C ASP A 429 -20.92 -0.06 -8.77
N LYS A 430 -20.15 0.80 -8.11
CA LYS A 430 -18.88 1.36 -8.59
C LYS A 430 -17.70 0.74 -7.85
N TYR A 431 -16.61 0.49 -8.57
CA TYR A 431 -15.41 -0.12 -8.01
C TYR A 431 -14.26 0.87 -7.81
N TYR A 432 -14.25 2.02 -8.48
CA TYR A 432 -13.21 3.04 -8.33
C TYR A 432 -13.74 4.31 -7.66
N CYS A 433 -12.91 4.89 -6.79
CA CYS A 433 -13.07 6.24 -6.27
C CYS A 433 -11.89 7.08 -6.75
N MET A 434 -12.17 8.30 -7.22
CA MET A 434 -11.18 9.26 -7.70
C MET A 434 -11.12 10.48 -6.77
N MET A 435 -9.95 11.11 -6.70
CA MET A 435 -9.63 12.34 -5.98
C MET A 435 -8.85 13.25 -6.92
N LEU A 436 -9.07 14.57 -6.85
CA LEU A 436 -8.48 15.59 -7.73
C LEU A 436 -7.83 16.68 -6.89
N MET A 437 -6.51 16.84 -6.98
CA MET A 437 -5.77 17.86 -6.25
C MET A 437 -5.32 18.98 -7.21
N SER A 438 -5.98 20.14 -7.10
CA SER A 438 -5.62 21.33 -7.87
C SER A 438 -4.28 21.90 -7.44
N VAL A 439 -3.41 22.17 -8.40
CA VAL A 439 -2.07 22.77 -8.21
C VAL A 439 -2.14 24.17 -7.56
N LYS A 440 -3.32 24.82 -7.57
CA LYS A 440 -3.54 26.14 -6.97
C LYS A 440 -3.79 26.08 -5.46
N TYR A 441 -4.32 24.98 -4.95
CA TYR A 441 -4.99 24.91 -3.65
C TYR A 441 -4.29 23.93 -2.71
N LYS A 442 -4.27 24.25 -1.42
CA LYS A 442 -3.53 23.45 -0.45
C LYS A 442 -4.43 22.37 0.15
N ALA A 443 -4.18 21.11 -0.21
CA ALA A 443 -4.89 19.95 0.31
C ALA A 443 -5.05 19.99 1.85
N SER A 444 -6.28 19.79 2.33
CA SER A 444 -6.62 19.83 3.76
C SER A 444 -6.02 18.64 4.53
N LYS A 445 -5.95 18.73 5.87
CA LYS A 445 -5.47 17.60 6.71
C LYS A 445 -6.30 16.32 6.49
N SER A 446 -7.61 16.48 6.28
CA SER A 446 -8.56 15.38 6.07
C SER A 446 -8.39 14.74 4.69
N TYR A 447 -8.12 15.57 3.68
CA TYR A 447 -7.78 15.12 2.33
C TYR A 447 -6.46 14.34 2.32
N LEU A 448 -5.40 14.89 2.91
CA LEU A 448 -4.06 14.28 2.98
C LEU A 448 -4.06 12.93 3.71
N GLU A 449 -4.80 12.78 4.81
CA GLU A 449 -4.95 11.49 5.50
C GLU A 449 -5.59 10.44 4.56
N VAL A 450 -6.61 10.80 3.78
CA VAL A 450 -7.28 9.85 2.88
C VAL A 450 -6.43 9.49 1.66
N MET A 451 -5.57 10.39 1.16
CA MET A 451 -4.70 10.10 0.01
C MET A 451 -3.80 8.87 0.21
N GLN A 452 -3.47 8.47 1.46
CA GLN A 452 -2.68 7.27 1.74
C GLN A 452 -3.33 5.96 1.22
N TYR A 453 -4.65 5.98 0.95
CA TYR A 453 -5.39 4.85 0.40
C TYR A 453 -5.48 4.87 -1.14
N PHE A 454 -4.93 5.89 -1.80
CA PHE A 454 -5.03 6.11 -3.24
C PHE A 454 -3.66 6.01 -3.92
N MET A 455 -3.67 5.69 -5.22
CA MET A 455 -2.49 5.69 -6.09
C MET A 455 -2.54 6.92 -7.01
N PRO A 456 -1.46 7.71 -7.15
CA PRO A 456 -1.40 8.78 -8.15
C PRO A 456 -1.45 8.20 -9.57
N VAL A 457 -2.03 8.94 -10.49
CA VAL A 457 -2.14 8.55 -11.91
C VAL A 457 -1.29 9.50 -12.75
N ALA A 458 -0.39 8.94 -13.58
CA ALA A 458 0.44 9.73 -14.46
C ALA A 458 -0.41 10.51 -15.47
N SER A 459 -0.12 11.81 -15.61
CA SER A 459 -0.70 12.66 -16.65
C SER A 459 0.04 12.47 -17.98
N ARG A 460 -0.73 12.54 -19.07
CA ARG A 460 -0.24 12.43 -20.45
C ARG A 460 0.21 13.81 -20.95
N PRO A 461 1.16 13.89 -21.91
CA PRO A 461 1.53 15.16 -22.54
C PRO A 461 0.34 15.80 -23.26
N SER A 462 -0.31 16.79 -22.63
CA SER A 462 -1.50 17.45 -23.16
C SER A 462 -1.21 18.90 -23.57
N ASN A 463 -2.11 19.48 -24.37
CA ASN A 463 -2.06 20.90 -24.72
C ASN A 463 -2.74 21.80 -23.67
N LEU A 464 -3.10 21.27 -22.50
CA LEU A 464 -3.80 21.98 -21.44
C LEU A 464 -2.79 22.62 -20.48
N SER A 465 -2.96 23.91 -20.19
CA SER A 465 -2.01 24.72 -19.41
C SER A 465 -1.91 24.35 -17.92
N SER A 466 -2.86 23.57 -17.43
CA SER A 466 -2.92 23.07 -16.06
C SER A 466 -3.83 21.86 -16.02
N LEU A 467 -3.29 20.71 -15.62
CA LEU A 467 -4.02 19.52 -15.22
C LEU A 467 -3.95 19.43 -13.68
N ASP A 468 -4.98 18.86 -13.06
CA ASP A 468 -4.99 18.54 -11.63
C ASP A 468 -4.26 17.21 -11.39
N ASP A 469 -3.66 17.02 -10.21
CA ASP A 469 -3.10 15.73 -9.84
C ASP A 469 -4.24 14.74 -9.53
N VAL A 470 -4.33 13.67 -10.32
CA VAL A 470 -5.37 12.65 -10.20
C VAL A 470 -4.89 11.50 -9.31
N PHE A 471 -5.71 11.13 -8.34
CA PHE A 471 -5.49 9.99 -7.45
C PHE A 471 -6.68 9.03 -7.55
N ILE A 472 -6.43 7.72 -7.63
CA ILE A 472 -7.49 6.70 -7.71
C ILE A 472 -7.28 5.60 -6.68
N THR A 473 -8.37 5.13 -6.07
CA THR A 473 -8.40 3.88 -5.30
C THR A 473 -9.49 2.93 -5.77
N HIS A 474 -9.40 1.68 -5.35
CA HIS A 474 -10.30 0.60 -5.74
C HIS A 474 -11.01 0.00 -4.51
N ARG A 475 -12.25 -0.47 -4.68
CA ARG A 475 -13.08 -1.04 -3.61
C ARG A 475 -12.36 -2.14 -2.83
N SER A 476 -11.60 -3.01 -3.50
CA SER A 476 -10.82 -4.07 -2.86
C SER A 476 -9.68 -3.56 -1.97
N THR A 477 -9.21 -2.32 -2.12
CA THR A 477 -8.24 -1.70 -1.21
C THR A 477 -8.87 -1.42 0.16
N ILE A 478 -10.18 -1.14 0.20
CA ILE A 478 -10.91 -0.81 1.42
C ILE A 478 -11.53 -2.07 2.06
N PHE A 479 -12.21 -2.91 1.27
CA PHE A 479 -12.95 -4.09 1.76
C PHE A 479 -12.24 -5.44 1.59
N GLY A 480 -11.16 -5.51 0.82
CA GLY A 480 -10.56 -6.79 0.43
C GLY A 480 -9.61 -7.35 1.48
N GLU A 481 -9.78 -8.62 1.83
CA GLU A 481 -8.90 -9.33 2.75
C GLU A 481 -7.62 -9.78 2.04
N ILE A 482 -6.47 -9.34 2.54
CA ILE A 482 -5.14 -9.64 2.00
C ILE A 482 -4.51 -10.81 2.75
N SER A 483 -4.46 -11.97 2.12
CA SER A 483 -3.90 -13.20 2.69
C SER A 483 -2.70 -13.69 1.88
N LEU A 484 -1.66 -14.18 2.57
CA LEU A 484 -0.54 -14.86 1.93
C LEU A 484 -0.87 -16.35 1.74
N TYR A 485 -0.44 -16.94 0.64
CA TYR A 485 -0.54 -18.38 0.38
C TYR A 485 0.85 -18.89 0.00
N LYS A 486 1.21 -20.12 0.38
CA LYS A 486 2.45 -20.74 -0.12
C LYS A 486 2.34 -20.91 -1.64
N LEU A 487 3.46 -20.83 -2.35
CA LEU A 487 3.50 -21.06 -3.79
C LEU A 487 2.93 -22.46 -4.15
N GLU A 488 1.91 -22.47 -4.99
CA GLU A 488 1.41 -23.69 -5.65
C GLU A 488 1.74 -23.68 -7.14
N LYS A 489 1.61 -24.81 -7.83
CA LYS A 489 1.91 -24.91 -9.27
C LYS A 489 1.02 -24.01 -10.15
N GLU A 490 -0.17 -23.67 -9.68
CA GLU A 490 -1.09 -22.74 -10.36
C GLU A 490 -0.65 -21.27 -10.21
N ASP A 491 0.16 -20.95 -9.20
CA ASP A 491 0.59 -19.59 -8.89
C ASP A 491 1.71 -19.07 -9.78
N VAL A 492 2.50 -19.96 -10.40
CA VAL A 492 3.65 -19.62 -11.24
C VAL A 492 3.26 -18.62 -12.35
N ALA A 493 2.13 -18.87 -13.03
CA ALA A 493 1.60 -17.97 -14.06
C ALA A 493 1.19 -16.59 -13.52
N HIS A 494 0.74 -16.51 -12.26
CA HIS A 494 0.44 -15.24 -11.60
C HIS A 494 1.71 -14.51 -11.19
N VAL A 495 2.74 -15.21 -10.69
CA VAL A 495 4.06 -14.63 -10.35
C VAL A 495 4.72 -14.03 -11.59
N HIS A 496 4.78 -14.75 -12.71
CA HIS A 496 5.28 -14.21 -13.98
C HIS A 496 4.56 -12.92 -14.39
N LYS A 497 3.21 -12.91 -14.34
CA LYS A 497 2.42 -11.72 -14.70
C LYS A 497 2.72 -10.54 -13.76
N LEU A 498 2.92 -10.79 -12.48
CA LEU A 498 3.24 -9.76 -11.48
C LEU A 498 4.68 -9.24 -11.57
N ALA A 499 5.61 -10.04 -12.10
CA ALA A 499 6.99 -9.62 -12.41
C ALA A 499 7.06 -8.83 -13.72
N LEU A 500 6.38 -9.29 -14.78
CA LEU A 500 6.29 -8.62 -16.09
C LEU A 500 5.49 -7.30 -16.06
N GLY A 501 4.52 -7.18 -15.15
CA GLY A 501 3.66 -5.99 -15.04
C GLY A 501 2.86 -5.72 -16.32
N ASN A 502 2.94 -4.47 -16.81
CA ASN A 502 2.23 -4.01 -18.01
C ASN A 502 3.08 -4.05 -19.30
N LEU A 503 4.28 -4.64 -19.27
CA LEU A 503 5.11 -4.76 -20.46
C LEU A 503 4.42 -5.65 -21.52
N PRO A 504 4.32 -5.22 -22.79
CA PRO A 504 3.58 -5.95 -23.81
C PRO A 504 4.27 -7.28 -24.13
N SER A 505 3.53 -8.38 -23.95
CA SER A 505 3.99 -9.76 -24.18
C SER A 505 4.12 -10.10 -25.67
N ASN A 506 4.96 -9.36 -26.40
CA ASN A 506 5.26 -9.57 -27.81
C ASN A 506 6.09 -10.85 -28.02
N THR A 507 5.39 -11.98 -28.07
CA THR A 507 5.86 -13.27 -28.59
C THR A 507 6.02 -13.31 -30.11
N GLN A 508 5.69 -12.22 -30.81
CA GLN A 508 6.01 -12.05 -32.22
C GLN A 508 7.42 -11.46 -32.38
N THR A 509 8.35 -12.29 -32.86
CA THR A 509 9.57 -11.80 -33.52
C THR A 509 9.17 -10.95 -34.73
N PRO A 510 9.58 -9.67 -34.83
CA PRO A 510 9.22 -8.82 -35.95
C PRO A 510 10.00 -9.21 -37.21
N ASN A 511 9.47 -10.16 -37.98
CA ASN A 511 9.87 -10.44 -39.37
C ASN A 511 9.42 -9.30 -40.30
N SER A 512 9.93 -8.09 -40.06
CA SER A 512 9.65 -6.87 -40.81
C SER A 512 10.98 -6.16 -41.12
N SER A 513 11.55 -6.48 -42.29
CA SER A 513 12.82 -5.95 -42.75
C SER A 513 12.72 -4.50 -43.23
N SER A 514 12.57 -3.54 -42.30
CA SER A 514 12.57 -2.10 -42.61
C SER A 514 12.88 -1.22 -41.39
N SER A 515 13.68 -0.17 -41.63
CA SER A 515 14.05 0.93 -40.71
C SER A 515 15.01 0.58 -39.56
N SER A 516 16.05 1.41 -39.43
CA SER A 516 17.17 1.29 -38.49
C SER A 516 16.87 1.94 -37.14
N PHE A 517 15.91 1.40 -36.39
CA PHE A 517 15.70 1.78 -34.99
C PHE A 517 16.63 1.01 -34.04
N SER A 518 17.10 1.67 -32.97
CA SER A 518 18.12 1.14 -32.05
C SER A 518 17.71 -0.18 -31.39
N TYR A 519 18.27 -1.28 -31.92
CA TYR A 519 18.09 -2.65 -31.45
C TYR A 519 18.42 -2.79 -29.96
N CYS A 520 19.54 -2.20 -29.53
CA CYS A 520 20.09 -2.33 -28.18
C CYS A 520 19.15 -1.82 -27.07
N SER A 521 18.33 -0.80 -27.35
CA SER A 521 17.46 -0.19 -26.34
C SER A 521 16.42 -1.15 -25.74
N LYS A 522 15.78 -1.98 -26.58
CA LYS A 522 14.81 -3.01 -26.15
C LYS A 522 15.45 -4.37 -25.88
N VAL A 523 16.78 -4.45 -25.94
CA VAL A 523 17.55 -5.64 -25.57
C VAL A 523 17.87 -5.57 -24.08
N ASN A 524 18.54 -4.53 -23.57
CA ASN A 524 18.93 -4.46 -22.16
C ASN A 524 17.77 -4.62 -21.15
N GLU A 525 16.72 -3.78 -21.24
CA GLU A 525 15.55 -3.86 -20.34
C GLU A 525 14.85 -5.24 -20.39
N ARG A 526 14.96 -5.92 -21.54
CA ARG A 526 14.39 -7.24 -21.77
C ARG A 526 15.32 -8.36 -21.28
N GLU A 527 16.63 -8.23 -21.43
CA GLU A 527 17.63 -9.19 -20.91
C GLU A 527 17.68 -9.15 -19.39
N GLU A 528 17.56 -7.97 -18.76
CA GLU A 528 17.42 -7.83 -17.31
C GLU A 528 16.14 -8.50 -16.80
N LEU A 529 15.01 -8.32 -17.50
CA LEU A 529 13.73 -8.94 -17.16
C LEU A 529 13.70 -10.45 -17.43
N GLU A 530 14.28 -10.92 -18.53
CA GLU A 530 14.44 -12.35 -18.83
C GLU A 530 15.42 -13.01 -17.83
N HIS A 531 16.40 -12.27 -17.30
CA HIS A 531 17.25 -12.72 -16.19
C HIS A 531 16.49 -12.78 -14.86
N GLU A 532 15.72 -11.75 -14.48
CA GLU A 532 14.85 -11.80 -13.29
C GLU A 532 13.89 -12.99 -13.39
N LEU A 533 13.22 -13.18 -14.53
CA LEU A 533 12.32 -14.32 -14.76
C LEU A 533 13.06 -15.67 -14.66
N HIS A 534 14.25 -15.82 -15.24
CA HIS A 534 15.03 -17.06 -15.15
C HIS A 534 15.45 -17.38 -13.70
N VAL A 535 15.78 -16.36 -12.90
CA VAL A 535 16.09 -16.53 -11.47
C VAL A 535 14.81 -16.88 -10.68
N LEU A 536 13.69 -16.22 -10.97
CA LEU A 536 12.39 -16.53 -10.37
C LEU A 536 11.95 -17.97 -10.70
N ASP A 537 12.13 -18.44 -11.95
CA ASP A 537 11.83 -19.81 -12.37
C ASP A 537 12.69 -20.84 -11.63
N ALA A 538 14.00 -20.58 -11.48
CA ALA A 538 14.89 -21.46 -10.73
C ALA A 538 14.46 -21.60 -9.25
N ILE A 539 14.08 -20.49 -8.60
CA ILE A 539 13.61 -20.46 -7.22
C ILE A 539 12.24 -21.13 -7.08
N MET A 540 11.27 -20.78 -7.94
CA MET A 540 9.93 -21.38 -7.94
C MET A 540 9.98 -22.88 -8.18
N LYS A 541 10.88 -23.34 -9.06
CA LYS A 541 11.08 -24.77 -9.33
C LYS A 541 11.65 -25.49 -8.11
N ASP A 542 12.69 -24.98 -7.47
CA ASP A 542 13.25 -25.58 -6.25
C ASP A 542 12.16 -25.67 -5.16
N VAL A 543 11.43 -24.59 -4.88
CA VAL A 543 10.36 -24.57 -3.86
C VAL A 543 9.21 -25.56 -4.16
N LEU A 544 8.97 -25.91 -5.44
CA LEU A 544 7.94 -26.87 -5.85
C LEU A 544 8.43 -28.32 -5.98
N GLU A 545 9.75 -28.55 -6.08
CA GLU A 545 10.36 -29.88 -6.24
C GLU A 545 11.14 -30.36 -4.99
N ASN A 546 11.46 -29.46 -4.05
CA ASN A 546 12.32 -29.71 -2.89
C ASN A 546 11.69 -29.17 -1.59
N GLU A 547 11.24 -30.09 -0.71
CA GLU A 547 10.67 -29.76 0.61
C GLU A 547 11.65 -29.02 1.56
N PHE A 548 12.94 -29.03 1.26
CA PHE A 548 14.02 -28.40 2.03
C PHE A 548 14.70 -27.24 1.28
N SER A 549 13.99 -26.56 0.39
CA SER A 549 14.46 -25.33 -0.25
C SER A 549 14.92 -24.28 0.77
N GLU A 550 15.99 -23.51 0.46
CA GLU A 550 16.38 -22.35 1.28
C GLU A 550 15.39 -21.19 1.17
N PHE A 551 14.52 -21.21 0.15
CA PHE A 551 13.56 -20.16 -0.14
C PHE A 551 12.16 -20.50 0.38
N ALA A 552 11.44 -19.48 0.84
CA ALA A 552 10.00 -19.52 1.06
C ALA A 552 9.33 -18.48 0.16
N VAL A 553 8.57 -18.96 -0.82
CA VAL A 553 7.80 -18.13 -1.76
C VAL A 553 6.33 -18.11 -1.34
N PHE A 554 5.76 -16.91 -1.26
CA PHE A 554 4.34 -16.71 -0.99
C PHE A 554 3.69 -15.79 -2.02
N THR A 555 2.52 -16.16 -2.52
CA THR A 555 1.64 -15.24 -3.25
C THR A 555 0.81 -14.41 -2.27
N ILE A 556 0.63 -13.14 -2.60
CA ILE A 556 -0.18 -12.18 -1.85
C ILE A 556 -1.49 -12.03 -2.62
N ARG A 557 -2.60 -12.44 -2.03
CA ARG A 557 -3.93 -12.42 -2.67
C ARG A 557 -4.90 -11.54 -1.91
N CYS A 558 -5.81 -10.88 -2.64
CA CYS A 558 -6.86 -10.03 -2.12
C CYS A 558 -8.24 -10.63 -2.46
N GLY A 559 -9.13 -10.75 -1.48
CA GLY A 559 -10.48 -11.27 -1.66
C GLY A 559 -11.18 -11.53 -0.34
N ILE A 560 -11.60 -12.77 -0.09
CA ILE A 560 -12.19 -13.23 1.18
C ILE A 560 -11.41 -14.46 1.64
N SER A 561 -10.77 -14.37 2.80
CA SER A 561 -9.81 -15.38 3.30
C SER A 561 -10.43 -16.74 3.62
N THR A 562 -11.75 -16.81 3.80
CA THR A 562 -12.53 -18.05 4.04
C THR A 562 -12.99 -18.75 2.75
N ARG A 563 -12.73 -18.17 1.57
CA ARG A 563 -13.05 -18.75 0.26
C ARG A 563 -11.87 -19.48 -0.36
N SER A 564 -12.10 -20.15 -1.50
CA SER A 564 -11.05 -20.88 -2.19
C SER A 564 -9.95 -19.93 -2.72
N VAL A 565 -8.71 -20.41 -2.74
CA VAL A 565 -7.53 -19.65 -3.19
C VAL A 565 -7.70 -19.10 -4.62
N ARG A 566 -8.48 -19.80 -5.46
CA ARG A 566 -8.80 -19.43 -6.84
C ARG A 566 -9.84 -18.31 -6.98
N GLU A 567 -10.65 -18.04 -5.94
CA GLU A 567 -11.57 -16.89 -5.90
C GLU A 567 -10.86 -15.60 -5.46
N ASN A 568 -9.65 -15.70 -4.91
CA ASN A 568 -8.90 -14.56 -4.37
C ASN A 568 -7.83 -14.09 -5.38
N THR A 569 -7.93 -12.83 -5.79
CA THR A 569 -7.10 -12.21 -6.84
C THR A 569 -5.65 -12.06 -6.37
N ALA A 570 -4.68 -12.58 -7.15
CA ALA A 570 -3.26 -12.33 -6.89
C ALA A 570 -2.91 -10.84 -7.13
N ILE A 571 -2.40 -10.18 -6.09
CA ILE A 571 -2.02 -8.75 -6.09
C ILE A 571 -0.52 -8.53 -5.86
N GLY A 572 0.23 -9.59 -5.58
CA GLY A 572 1.66 -9.53 -5.33
C GLY A 572 2.27 -10.90 -5.02
N PHE A 573 3.58 -10.93 -4.81
CA PHE A 573 4.31 -12.08 -4.29
C PHE A 573 5.52 -11.61 -3.49
N VAL A 574 6.02 -12.49 -2.61
CA VAL A 574 7.24 -12.27 -1.83
C VAL A 574 8.09 -13.54 -1.78
N ILE A 575 9.40 -13.39 -1.93
CA ILE A 575 10.40 -14.43 -1.83
C ILE A 575 11.36 -14.07 -0.70
N VAL A 576 11.52 -14.96 0.27
CA VAL A 576 12.47 -14.80 1.38
C VAL A 576 13.35 -16.03 1.58
N ARG A 577 14.53 -15.86 2.17
CA ARG A 577 15.36 -16.94 2.74
C ARG A 577 15.92 -16.56 4.11
N GLU A 578 16.41 -17.52 4.90
CA GLU A 578 17.05 -17.24 6.19
C GLU A 578 18.39 -16.52 5.98
N PHE A 579 18.59 -15.35 6.60
CA PHE A 579 19.79 -14.54 6.41
C PHE A 579 20.89 -14.91 7.41
N HIS A 580 22.00 -15.43 6.90
CA HIS A 580 23.06 -16.03 7.71
C HIS A 580 24.23 -15.07 8.06
N SER A 581 24.54 -14.09 7.21
CA SER A 581 25.78 -13.26 7.34
C SER A 581 25.65 -12.08 8.31
N HIS A 582 25.41 -12.39 9.59
CA HIS A 582 25.12 -11.44 10.67
C HIS A 582 26.00 -10.17 10.69
N GLU A 583 27.31 -10.29 10.48
CA GLU A 583 28.26 -9.16 10.55
C GLU A 583 27.99 -8.08 9.50
N LYS A 584 27.63 -8.49 8.27
CA LYS A 584 27.39 -7.56 7.14
C LYS A 584 26.24 -6.59 7.40
N LEU A 585 25.23 -6.98 8.18
CA LEU A 585 24.11 -6.08 8.52
C LEU A 585 24.52 -4.95 9.47
N PHE A 586 25.48 -5.19 10.36
CA PHE A 586 26.00 -4.14 11.24
C PHE A 586 26.84 -3.11 10.46
N GLU A 587 27.53 -3.54 9.41
CA GLU A 587 28.32 -2.68 8.54
C GLU A 587 27.45 -1.90 7.55
N HIS A 588 26.51 -2.58 6.87
CA HIS A 588 25.65 -1.97 5.86
C HIS A 588 24.60 -1.01 6.47
N TYR A 589 23.91 -1.42 7.54
CA TYR A 589 22.83 -0.63 8.17
C TYR A 589 23.26 0.09 9.46
N HIS A 590 24.55 0.07 9.83
CA HIS A 590 25.10 0.78 11.00
C HIS A 590 24.42 0.45 12.34
N LEU A 591 23.85 -0.75 12.48
CA LEU A 591 23.04 -1.16 13.62
C LEU A 591 23.86 -1.30 14.93
N PRO A 592 23.26 -1.05 16.12
CA PRO A 592 23.97 -1.21 17.39
C PRO A 592 24.34 -2.68 17.68
N LYS A 593 25.63 -2.97 17.87
CA LYS A 593 26.17 -4.33 18.08
C LYS A 593 25.73 -5.06 19.38
N GLN A 594 24.81 -4.49 20.17
CA GLN A 594 24.41 -5.01 21.49
C GLN A 594 22.88 -5.09 21.70
N GLU A 595 22.06 -4.88 20.66
CA GLU A 595 20.60 -5.03 20.81
C GLU A 595 20.16 -6.49 20.75
N TYR A 596 19.67 -7.01 21.88
CA TYR A 596 19.18 -8.39 22.05
C TYR A 596 18.10 -8.83 21.05
N GLN A 597 17.39 -7.89 20.41
CA GLN A 597 16.37 -8.21 19.41
C GLN A 597 16.99 -8.85 18.16
N LEU A 598 18.23 -8.48 17.82
CA LEU A 598 18.97 -8.95 16.66
C LEU A 598 19.44 -10.42 16.78
N ASN A 599 19.26 -11.08 17.92
CA ASN A 599 19.59 -12.50 18.14
C ASN A 599 18.45 -13.45 17.70
N ARG A 600 17.47 -12.96 16.93
CA ARG A 600 16.34 -13.74 16.40
C ARG A 600 16.62 -14.21 14.97
N ARG A 601 15.80 -15.16 14.48
CA ARG A 601 15.81 -15.54 13.06
C ARG A 601 15.37 -14.38 12.19
N ARG A 602 16.08 -14.17 11.09
CA ARG A 602 15.90 -13.02 10.18
C ARG A 602 15.81 -13.48 8.73
N ALA A 603 15.08 -12.73 7.92
CA ALA A 603 14.91 -12.97 6.50
C ALA A 603 15.70 -11.99 5.63
N GLU A 604 16.24 -12.49 4.52
CA GLU A 604 16.55 -11.69 3.34
C GLU A 604 15.33 -11.74 2.41
N ILE A 605 14.85 -10.57 1.98
CA ILE A 605 13.86 -10.46 0.90
C ILE A 605 14.66 -10.50 -0.41
N ILE A 606 14.40 -11.51 -1.24
CA ILE A 606 15.01 -11.68 -2.56
C ILE A 606 14.22 -10.89 -3.60
N SER A 607 12.88 -10.97 -3.54
CA SER A 607 11.99 -10.16 -4.36
C SER A 607 10.66 -9.94 -3.64
N LEU A 608 10.09 -8.75 -3.79
CA LEU A 608 8.78 -8.36 -3.29
C LEU A 608 8.12 -7.49 -4.36
N ARG A 609 7.10 -8.03 -5.04
CA ARG A 609 6.26 -7.26 -5.97
C ARG A 609 4.86 -7.16 -5.36
N LEU A 610 4.34 -5.94 -5.22
CA LEU A 610 3.01 -5.67 -4.68
C LEU A 610 2.35 -4.56 -5.49
N HIS A 611 1.12 -4.77 -5.94
CA HIS A 611 0.37 -3.78 -6.68
C HIS A 611 0.17 -2.50 -5.82
N PRO A 612 0.49 -1.28 -6.29
CA PRO A 612 0.79 -0.16 -5.37
C PRO A 612 -0.39 0.30 -4.51
N LEU A 613 -1.63 0.14 -4.98
CA LEU A 613 -2.85 0.34 -4.19
C LEU A 613 -2.86 -0.39 -2.83
N PHE A 614 -2.09 -1.47 -2.68
CA PHE A 614 -2.03 -2.27 -1.46
C PHE A 614 -0.82 -1.94 -0.56
N LEU A 615 0.03 -0.96 -0.90
CA LEU A 615 1.19 -0.56 -0.10
C LEU A 615 0.84 -0.19 1.35
N VAL A 616 -0.31 0.47 1.56
CA VAL A 616 -0.84 0.79 2.91
C VAL A 616 -1.06 -0.45 3.78
N SER A 617 -1.09 -1.64 3.15
CA SER A 617 -1.30 -2.94 3.80
C SER A 617 0.01 -3.67 4.12
N ALA A 618 1.18 -3.09 3.83
CA ALA A 618 2.47 -3.75 4.01
C ALA A 618 2.67 -4.26 5.44
N GLY A 619 2.24 -3.51 6.47
CA GLY A 619 2.30 -3.96 7.87
C GLY A 619 1.52 -5.24 8.15
N LEU A 620 0.37 -5.45 7.48
CA LEU A 620 -0.43 -6.67 7.58
C LEU A 620 0.24 -7.85 6.85
N ILE A 621 0.79 -7.58 5.66
CA ILE A 621 1.54 -8.55 4.83
C ILE A 621 2.76 -9.07 5.61
N PHE A 622 3.58 -8.17 6.17
CA PHE A 622 4.74 -8.57 6.98
C PHE A 622 4.34 -9.23 8.31
N ARG A 623 3.20 -8.85 8.92
CA ARG A 623 2.66 -9.54 10.11
C ARG A 623 2.25 -10.98 9.83
N ASP A 624 1.63 -11.26 8.69
CA ASP A 624 1.27 -12.63 8.30
C ASP A 624 2.51 -13.43 7.83
N LEU A 625 3.45 -12.78 7.14
CA LEU A 625 4.73 -13.39 6.75
C LEU A 625 5.55 -13.81 7.98
N ALA A 626 5.67 -12.94 8.99
CA ALA A 626 6.34 -13.23 10.26
C ALA A 626 5.69 -14.41 11.01
N ARG A 627 4.36 -14.48 10.99
CA ARG A 627 3.60 -15.61 11.55
C ARG A 627 3.89 -16.94 10.83
N LYS A 628 4.05 -16.91 9.50
CA LYS A 628 4.24 -18.11 8.66
C LYS A 628 5.68 -18.60 8.57
N THR A 629 6.66 -17.71 8.70
CA THR A 629 8.09 -18.05 8.60
C THR A 629 8.82 -18.11 9.94
N SER A 630 8.24 -17.52 11.00
CA SER A 630 8.92 -17.23 12.27
C SER A 630 10.16 -16.33 12.16
N PHE A 631 10.33 -15.60 11.05
CA PHE A 631 11.30 -14.51 10.97
C PHE A 631 10.74 -13.24 11.62
N TYR A 632 11.59 -12.54 12.37
CA TYR A 632 11.23 -11.33 13.11
C TYR A 632 11.68 -10.05 12.40
N ASP A 633 12.88 -10.09 11.81
CA ASP A 633 13.49 -8.99 11.09
C ASP A 633 13.58 -9.36 9.59
N TYR A 634 13.30 -8.40 8.70
CA TYR A 634 13.34 -8.57 7.25
C TYR A 634 14.25 -7.49 6.65
N TYR A 635 15.20 -7.89 5.81
CA TYR A 635 16.13 -6.99 5.14
C TYR A 635 16.03 -7.15 3.62
N PHE A 636 16.02 -6.03 2.91
CA PHE A 636 16.19 -6.00 1.45
C PHE A 636 17.54 -5.37 1.14
N ILE A 637 18.52 -6.19 0.78
CA ILE A 637 19.88 -5.75 0.47
C ILE A 637 19.90 -5.33 -1.00
N HIS A 638 19.66 -4.05 -1.26
CA HIS A 638 19.82 -3.50 -2.59
C HIS A 638 21.32 -3.27 -2.87
N SER A 639 21.87 -4.02 -3.82
CA SER A 639 23.18 -3.75 -4.39
C SER A 639 23.10 -2.51 -5.28
N VAL A 640 23.20 -1.33 -4.66
CA VAL A 640 23.58 -0.11 -5.38
C VAL A 640 25.05 -0.28 -5.80
N ASP A 641 25.33 -0.19 -7.09
CA ASP A 641 26.68 -0.31 -7.63
C ASP A 641 27.64 0.75 -7.07
N GLN A 642 28.93 0.41 -7.02
CA GLN A 642 30.05 1.29 -6.62
C GLN A 642 30.94 1.63 -7.82
#